data_AF-A0A2K3DAK5-F1
#
_entry.id   AF-A0A2K3DAK5-F1
#
_cell.length_a   1.000
_cell.length_b   1.000
_cell.length_c   1.000
_cell.angle_alpha   90.00
_cell.angle_beta   90.00
_cell.angle_gamma   90.00
#
_symmetry.space_group_name_H-M   'P 1'
#
loop_
_entity.id
_entity.type
_entity.pdbx_description
1 polymer ?
#
loop_
_entity_poly.entity_id
_entity_poly.type
_entity_poly.pdbx_seq_one_letter_code
_entity_poly.pdbx_strand_id
1 'polypeptide(L)'
;MADTVQYLMEQMIPELEDLEQKGYFTRAEVKKIVQKRQNFEYLLKRRAALKEDYYRYVDFEMKLEELRQARKAKKHIKGKKGLAEVAIVRRIHFIFERAGRKFRSDLSLWLRWIEVCKRYKSIKQLSKVITKALSRHSTVSALWIEAARWEFDTNNDMAAARSLMQQGLRMCKADEDMWLQYYTLELLYALKLRVRRKVLGLDDLAADVSGEAGTPGAPSAAAVRAVMQGGVARIVFKNAVAALPARLGFRSRFLDVLRRFEYGFVEGLLDQVYDSIQKDFGQSEEAWDLLARRKVDFPASRTGGPAAAEQTEEAEADAAERQLQAGGAEGDSESGPAGPWDADAHAAACQVYEAALTALPGPCMHQLFAGFLCGTLEQLMEAGAGPGAEAAVAAAVGVAARLFGLLQRAHSEGHSTTDTYLTWAEWAGRVGQPKMALKAARKGCERFPADVAMWRRRLQLEQAAAAGREEEQLLPVLKSALQATQPDQAAELWLMAVEVMPASSPEFGRLGEMLGMACAKVAKKAASGGLGQAAAALVGKARDALGLDAARALYGKLLAVPAPGGDLYRVALRIEEAAAGMPPASSSGSGAAAVVPAVVALPKAAAKRVTDLYEAAVAAYGRSEADLWIGYARWVVAGGKGAGKVYWRATKELAEPDGFVAAYREAIGQQ
;
A
#
# COMPACT_ATOMS: atom_id res chain seq x y z
N MET A 1 25.33 -45.92 15.04
CA MET A 1 24.50 -45.13 14.08
C MET A 1 23.57 -46.04 13.29
N ALA A 2 24.06 -47.15 12.73
CA ALA A 2 23.25 -48.13 11.99
C ALA A 2 22.14 -48.77 12.84
N ASP A 3 22.41 -49.16 14.08
CA ASP A 3 21.46 -49.89 14.94
C ASP A 3 20.16 -49.11 15.22
N THR A 4 20.26 -47.78 15.40
CA THR A 4 19.07 -46.93 15.59
C THR A 4 18.25 -46.75 14.31
N VAL A 5 18.87 -46.80 13.14
CA VAL A 5 18.16 -46.73 11.86
C VAL A 5 17.48 -48.07 11.61
N GLN A 6 18.18 -49.19 11.85
CA GLN A 6 17.65 -50.53 11.73
C GLN A 6 16.42 -50.75 12.63
N TYR A 7 16.49 -50.33 13.90
CA TYR A 7 15.36 -50.36 14.82
C TYR A 7 14.14 -49.56 14.32
N LEU A 8 14.35 -48.36 13.75
CA LEU A 8 13.25 -47.56 13.17
C LEU A 8 12.67 -48.21 11.91
N MET A 9 13.49 -48.90 11.12
CA MET A 9 13.04 -49.67 9.95
C MET A 9 12.22 -50.90 10.36
N GLU A 10 12.61 -51.61 11.43
CA GLU A 10 11.87 -52.75 11.96
C GLU A 10 10.47 -52.36 12.45
N GLN A 11 10.33 -51.19 13.07
CA GLN A 11 9.02 -50.63 13.45
C GLN A 11 8.12 -50.29 12.24
N MET A 12 8.69 -50.18 11.03
CA MET A 12 7.95 -49.90 9.79
C MET A 12 7.49 -51.16 9.06
N ILE A 13 7.91 -52.35 9.48
CA ILE A 13 7.56 -53.59 8.77
C ILE A 13 6.05 -53.86 8.81
N PRO A 14 5.37 -53.80 9.98
CA PRO A 14 3.94 -54.13 10.05
C PRO A 14 3.05 -53.17 9.23
N GLU A 15 3.44 -51.89 9.12
CA GLU A 15 2.68 -50.92 8.32
C GLU A 15 2.84 -51.14 6.81
N LEU A 16 4.03 -51.57 6.36
CA LEU A 16 4.31 -51.82 4.96
C LEU A 16 3.71 -53.14 4.47
N GLU A 17 3.70 -54.18 5.32
CA GLU A 17 3.03 -55.44 5.04
C GLU A 17 1.51 -55.26 4.90
N ASP A 18 0.87 -54.47 5.78
CA ASP A 18 -0.56 -54.17 5.67
C ASP A 18 -0.90 -53.34 4.40
N LEU A 19 0.03 -52.48 3.96
CA LEU A 19 -0.10 -51.74 2.69
C LEU A 19 0.00 -52.64 1.46
N GLU A 20 0.83 -53.68 1.52
CA GLU A 20 0.97 -54.71 0.48
C GLU A 20 -0.23 -55.66 0.45
N GLN A 21 -0.65 -56.17 1.62
CA GLN A 21 -1.78 -57.10 1.76
C GLN A 21 -3.10 -56.50 1.27
N LYS A 22 -3.31 -55.19 1.50
CA LYS A 22 -4.49 -54.47 0.97
C LYS A 22 -4.38 -54.07 -0.49
N GLY A 23 -3.25 -54.36 -1.14
CA GLY A 23 -3.03 -54.10 -2.57
C GLY A 23 -2.88 -52.62 -2.94
N TYR A 24 -2.53 -51.75 -1.98
CA TYR A 24 -2.24 -50.34 -2.28
C TYR A 24 -0.93 -50.20 -3.04
N PHE A 25 0.08 -50.99 -2.68
CA PHE A 25 1.40 -51.00 -3.31
C PHE A 25 1.82 -52.42 -3.64
N THR A 26 2.56 -52.59 -4.74
CA THR A 26 3.16 -53.88 -5.10
C THR A 26 4.43 -54.12 -4.29
N ARG A 27 4.84 -55.38 -4.13
CA ARG A 27 6.09 -55.75 -3.43
C ARG A 27 7.32 -54.99 -3.93
N ALA A 28 7.40 -54.75 -5.25
CA ALA A 28 8.49 -53.98 -5.86
C ALA A 28 8.46 -52.49 -5.48
N GLU A 29 7.26 -51.90 -5.36
CA GLU A 29 7.09 -50.51 -4.89
C GLU A 29 7.40 -50.38 -3.39
N VAL A 30 6.95 -51.34 -2.58
CA VAL A 30 7.26 -51.39 -1.14
C VAL A 30 8.78 -51.43 -0.92
N LYS A 31 9.51 -52.25 -1.67
CA LYS A 31 10.99 -52.29 -1.61
C LYS A 31 11.62 -50.93 -1.94
N LYS A 32 11.08 -50.19 -2.92
CA LYS A 32 11.53 -48.83 -3.25
C LYS A 32 11.20 -47.82 -2.14
N ILE A 33 10.04 -47.95 -1.50
CA ILE A 33 9.64 -47.10 -0.36
C ILE A 33 10.58 -47.34 0.83
N VAL A 34 10.87 -48.60 1.16
CA VAL A 34 11.84 -48.98 2.20
C VAL A 34 13.21 -48.35 1.94
N GLN A 35 13.73 -48.49 0.71
CA GLN A 35 15.03 -47.92 0.36
C GLN A 35 15.05 -46.39 0.51
N LYS A 36 13.99 -45.70 0.05
CA LYS A 36 13.89 -44.24 0.18
C LYS A 36 13.80 -43.80 1.63
N ARG A 37 12.98 -44.46 2.45
CA ARG A 37 12.87 -44.19 3.89
C ARG A 37 14.20 -44.41 4.60
N GLN A 38 14.90 -45.49 4.28
CA GLN A 38 16.21 -45.80 4.84
C GLN A 38 17.24 -44.70 4.51
N ASN A 39 17.27 -44.23 3.26
CA ASN A 39 18.15 -43.14 2.85
C ASN A 39 17.85 -41.85 3.63
N PHE A 40 16.57 -41.49 3.81
CA PHE A 40 16.18 -40.34 4.63
C PHE A 40 16.57 -40.51 6.10
N GLU A 41 16.41 -41.69 6.69
CA GLU A 41 16.81 -41.93 8.08
C GLU A 41 18.33 -41.81 8.27
N TYR A 42 19.14 -42.24 7.30
CA TYR A 42 20.59 -41.97 7.31
C TYR A 42 20.90 -40.48 7.21
N LEU A 43 20.21 -39.73 6.33
CA LEU A 43 20.38 -38.28 6.20
C LEU A 43 20.00 -37.55 7.50
N LEU A 44 18.94 -37.97 8.19
CA LEU A 44 18.50 -37.35 9.43
C LEU A 44 19.40 -37.65 10.64
N LYS A 45 20.16 -38.75 10.59
CA LYS A 45 21.08 -39.16 11.67
C LYS A 45 22.48 -38.56 11.53
N ARG A 46 22.77 -37.80 10.47
CA ARG A 46 24.04 -37.09 10.32
C ARG A 46 24.29 -36.13 11.49
N ARG A 47 25.58 -35.94 11.84
CA ARG A 47 26.03 -35.10 12.98
C ARG A 47 25.42 -33.70 12.94
N ALA A 48 25.26 -33.11 11.75
CA ALA A 48 24.56 -31.86 11.51
C ALA A 48 23.34 -32.07 10.59
N ALA A 49 22.27 -32.69 11.09
CA ALA A 49 21.02 -32.79 10.32
C ALA A 49 20.49 -31.39 9.95
N LEU A 50 20.16 -31.18 8.67
CA LEU A 50 19.56 -29.93 8.19
C LEU A 50 18.04 -30.01 8.27
N LYS A 51 17.42 -28.86 8.48
CA LYS A 51 15.96 -28.68 8.46
C LYS A 51 15.35 -29.12 7.12
N GLU A 52 16.05 -28.84 6.01
CA GLU A 52 15.61 -29.20 4.66
C GLU A 52 15.41 -30.71 4.47
N ASP A 53 16.21 -31.55 5.13
CA ASP A 53 16.04 -33.00 5.01
C ASP A 53 14.73 -33.48 5.65
N TYR A 54 14.33 -32.86 6.77
CA TYR A 54 13.05 -33.15 7.40
C TYR A 54 11.90 -32.75 6.48
N TYR A 55 12.01 -31.61 5.80
CA TYR A 55 11.00 -31.18 4.83
C TYR A 55 10.93 -32.10 3.62
N ARG A 56 12.07 -32.44 3.00
CA ARG A 56 12.11 -33.39 1.88
C ARG A 56 11.52 -34.75 2.28
N TYR A 57 11.75 -35.18 3.52
CA TYR A 57 11.19 -36.44 4.00
C TYR A 57 9.67 -36.34 4.23
N VAL A 58 9.19 -35.26 4.83
CA VAL A 58 7.75 -35.00 4.98
C VAL A 58 7.07 -34.91 3.62
N ASP A 59 7.62 -34.15 2.67
CA ASP A 59 7.05 -34.00 1.33
C ASP A 59 6.95 -35.34 0.60
N PHE A 60 7.96 -36.21 0.79
CA PHE A 60 7.93 -37.58 0.28
C PHE A 60 6.78 -38.40 0.87
N GLU A 61 6.59 -38.37 2.20
CA GLU A 61 5.50 -39.10 2.87
C GLU A 61 4.13 -38.50 2.53
N MET A 62 4.01 -37.18 2.34
CA MET A 62 2.77 -36.52 1.90
C MET A 62 2.37 -36.99 0.49
N LYS A 63 3.32 -37.02 -0.45
CA LYS A 63 3.10 -37.56 -1.81
C LYS A 63 2.73 -39.04 -1.78
N LEU A 64 3.33 -39.82 -0.87
CA LEU A 64 2.99 -41.24 -0.71
C LEU A 64 1.55 -41.43 -0.22
N GLU A 65 1.10 -40.59 0.71
CA GLU A 65 -0.27 -40.59 1.21
C GLU A 65 -1.28 -40.17 0.13
N GLU A 66 -0.97 -39.16 -0.69
CA GLU A 66 -1.78 -38.76 -1.83
C GLU A 66 -1.92 -39.90 -2.85
N LEU A 67 -0.82 -40.60 -3.16
CA LEU A 67 -0.85 -41.78 -4.04
C LEU A 67 -1.70 -42.90 -3.46
N ARG A 68 -1.61 -43.16 -2.15
CA ARG A 68 -2.46 -44.14 -1.47
C ARG A 68 -3.94 -43.77 -1.59
N GLN A 69 -4.28 -42.51 -1.34
CA GLN A 69 -5.67 -42.01 -1.45
C GLN A 69 -6.20 -42.14 -2.89
N ALA A 70 -5.42 -41.75 -3.89
CA ALA A 70 -5.78 -41.90 -5.30
C ALA A 70 -6.00 -43.36 -5.70
N ARG A 71 -5.14 -44.27 -5.22
CA ARG A 71 -5.29 -45.72 -5.47
C ARG A 71 -6.48 -46.32 -4.73
N LYS A 72 -6.78 -45.84 -3.53
CA LYS A 72 -7.99 -46.22 -2.78
C LYS A 72 -9.25 -45.86 -3.58
N ALA A 73 -9.29 -44.64 -4.13
CA ALA A 73 -10.40 -44.18 -4.96
C ALA A 73 -10.53 -45.00 -6.25
N LYS A 74 -9.42 -45.21 -6.97
CA LYS A 74 -9.41 -45.92 -8.27
C LYS A 74 -9.71 -47.41 -8.16
N LYS A 75 -9.23 -48.09 -7.11
CA LYS A 75 -9.43 -49.53 -6.92
C LYS A 75 -10.68 -49.88 -6.12
N HIS A 76 -11.48 -48.88 -5.70
CA HIS A 76 -12.67 -49.04 -4.86
C HIS A 76 -12.48 -50.02 -3.69
N ILE A 77 -11.29 -50.02 -3.07
CA ILE A 77 -10.97 -50.94 -1.97
C ILE A 77 -11.84 -50.57 -0.77
N LYS A 78 -12.85 -51.41 -0.49
CA LYS A 78 -13.74 -51.29 0.67
C LYS A 78 -13.20 -52.18 1.80
N GLY A 79 -13.02 -51.61 2.98
CA GLY A 79 -12.55 -52.32 4.17
C GLY A 79 -12.59 -51.43 5.41
N LYS A 80 -12.54 -52.05 6.60
CA LYS A 80 -12.43 -51.33 7.88
C LYS A 80 -11.15 -50.47 7.91
N LYS A 81 -11.21 -49.30 8.55
CA LYS A 81 -10.04 -48.42 8.77
C LYS A 81 -8.93 -49.20 9.50
N GLY A 82 -7.94 -49.69 8.76
CA GLY A 82 -6.83 -50.46 9.32
C GLY A 82 -5.55 -49.64 9.51
N LEU A 83 -4.48 -50.30 9.95
CA LEU A 83 -3.17 -49.69 10.21
C LEU A 83 -2.63 -48.94 8.98
N ALA A 84 -2.75 -49.53 7.80
CA ALA A 84 -2.38 -48.96 6.50
C ALA A 84 -3.04 -47.60 6.20
N GLU A 85 -4.19 -47.28 6.81
CA GLU A 85 -4.85 -46.00 6.58
C GLU A 85 -4.34 -44.85 7.45
N VAL A 86 -3.66 -45.17 8.54
CA VAL A 86 -3.24 -44.20 9.56
C VAL A 86 -1.70 -44.18 9.70
N ALA A 87 -1.01 -45.22 9.23
CA ALA A 87 0.43 -45.39 9.38
C ALA A 87 1.25 -44.25 8.73
N ILE A 88 0.95 -43.89 7.48
CA ILE A 88 1.70 -42.83 6.77
C ILE A 88 1.50 -41.48 7.47
N VAL A 89 0.26 -41.15 7.85
CA VAL A 89 -0.03 -39.89 8.58
C VAL A 89 0.65 -39.88 9.97
N ARG A 90 0.66 -41.01 10.69
CA ARG A 90 1.41 -41.15 11.96
C ARG A 90 2.90 -40.93 11.74
N ARG A 91 3.46 -41.45 10.64
CA ARG A 91 4.87 -41.26 10.27
C ARG A 91 5.18 -39.79 10.01
N ILE A 92 4.33 -39.09 9.26
CA ILE A 92 4.47 -37.64 9.03
C ILE A 92 4.55 -36.90 10.37
N HIS A 93 3.62 -37.16 11.29
CA HIS A 93 3.64 -36.54 12.62
C HIS A 93 4.88 -36.91 13.45
N PHE A 94 5.35 -38.16 13.36
CA PHE A 94 6.56 -38.61 14.04
C PHE A 94 7.82 -37.89 13.54
N ILE A 95 7.91 -37.67 12.22
CA ILE A 95 9.01 -36.90 11.61
C ILE A 95 8.98 -35.45 12.10
N PHE A 96 7.81 -34.82 12.09
CA PHE A 96 7.65 -33.47 12.63
C PHE A 96 7.95 -33.38 14.13
N GLU A 97 7.58 -34.39 14.93
CA GLU A 97 7.91 -34.39 16.35
C GLU A 97 9.43 -34.47 16.58
N ARG A 98 10.14 -35.28 15.79
CA ARG A 98 11.60 -35.34 15.80
C ARG A 98 12.22 -34.01 15.36
N ALA A 99 11.67 -33.38 14.32
CA ALA A 99 12.11 -32.07 13.85
C ALA A 99 11.91 -31.01 14.95
N GLY A 100 10.75 -30.96 15.59
CA GLY A 100 10.42 -30.00 16.65
C GLY A 100 11.26 -30.18 17.92
N ARG A 101 11.72 -31.40 18.21
CA ARG A 101 12.71 -31.64 19.29
C ARG A 101 14.09 -31.09 18.95
N LYS A 102 14.49 -31.02 17.68
CA LYS A 102 15.81 -30.54 17.26
C LYS A 102 15.81 -29.03 16.98
N PHE A 103 14.82 -28.53 16.26
CA PHE A 103 14.66 -27.14 15.83
C PHE A 103 13.53 -26.45 16.62
N ARG A 104 13.73 -26.26 17.92
CA ARG A 104 12.68 -25.74 18.83
C ARG A 104 12.27 -24.29 18.51
N SER A 105 13.23 -23.46 18.13
CA SER A 105 13.08 -22.02 17.89
C SER A 105 12.50 -21.66 16.52
N ASP A 106 12.24 -22.63 15.66
CA ASP A 106 11.84 -22.35 14.28
C ASP A 106 10.32 -22.31 14.13
N LEU A 107 9.75 -21.10 14.03
CA LEU A 107 8.31 -20.91 13.90
C LEU A 107 7.74 -21.56 12.62
N SER A 108 8.47 -21.50 11.51
CA SER A 108 8.00 -22.02 10.22
C SER A 108 7.77 -23.53 10.26
N LEU A 109 8.56 -24.25 11.05
CA LEU A 109 8.38 -25.69 11.25
C LEU A 109 7.05 -25.99 11.96
N TRP A 110 6.73 -25.23 13.00
CA TRP A 110 5.49 -25.39 13.77
C TRP A 110 4.26 -25.04 12.94
N LEU A 111 4.31 -23.96 12.15
CA LEU A 111 3.21 -23.57 11.26
C LEU A 111 2.91 -24.64 10.21
N ARG A 112 3.95 -25.18 9.54
CA ARG A 112 3.78 -26.29 8.58
C ARG A 112 3.23 -27.55 9.26
N TRP A 113 3.65 -27.84 10.49
CA TRP A 113 3.11 -28.98 11.22
C TRP A 113 1.62 -28.77 11.57
N ILE A 114 1.23 -27.57 11.96
CA ILE A 114 -0.18 -27.20 12.20
C ILE A 114 -1.00 -27.37 10.91
N GLU A 115 -0.51 -26.88 9.77
CA GLU A 115 -1.17 -27.01 8.47
C GLU A 115 -1.37 -28.47 8.05
N VAL A 116 -0.34 -29.30 8.22
CA VAL A 116 -0.42 -30.75 7.97
C VAL A 116 -1.44 -31.42 8.89
N CYS A 117 -1.48 -31.05 10.16
CA CYS A 117 -2.49 -31.53 11.10
C CYS A 117 -3.92 -31.12 10.69
N LYS A 118 -4.11 -29.90 10.18
CA LYS A 118 -5.37 -29.41 9.60
C LYS A 118 -5.75 -30.24 8.35
N ARG A 119 -4.81 -30.44 7.41
CA ARG A 119 -5.02 -31.20 6.16
C ARG A 119 -5.49 -32.63 6.39
N TYR A 120 -4.88 -33.33 7.36
CA TYR A 120 -5.24 -34.72 7.69
C TYR A 120 -6.30 -34.85 8.80
N LYS A 121 -6.94 -33.75 9.22
CA LYS A 121 -7.99 -33.71 10.25
C LYS A 121 -7.59 -34.41 11.57
N SER A 122 -6.33 -34.28 11.97
CA SER A 122 -5.77 -34.93 13.16
C SER A 122 -5.95 -34.06 14.41
N ILE A 123 -7.20 -33.83 14.82
CA ILE A 123 -7.61 -32.86 15.86
C ILE A 123 -6.84 -33.04 17.18
N LYS A 124 -6.76 -34.26 17.71
CA LYS A 124 -6.07 -34.54 18.99
C LYS A 124 -4.57 -34.26 18.94
N GLN A 125 -3.93 -34.46 17.79
CA GLN A 125 -2.51 -34.13 17.64
C GLN A 125 -2.34 -32.63 17.44
N LEU A 126 -3.25 -31.98 16.73
CA LEU A 126 -3.23 -30.54 16.52
C LEU A 126 -3.25 -29.77 17.84
N SER A 127 -4.17 -30.06 18.77
CA SER A 127 -4.20 -29.38 20.09
C SER A 127 -2.91 -29.61 20.89
N LYS A 128 -2.28 -30.80 20.80
CA LYS A 128 -0.97 -31.06 21.42
C LYS A 128 0.16 -30.26 20.79
N VAL A 129 0.16 -30.16 19.46
CA VAL A 129 1.16 -29.40 18.69
C VAL A 129 1.03 -27.91 18.98
N ILE A 130 -0.18 -27.38 18.98
CA ILE A 130 -0.48 -25.98 19.32
C ILE A 130 0.01 -25.68 20.74
N THR A 131 -0.33 -26.50 21.73
CA THR A 131 0.12 -26.30 23.12
C THR A 131 1.65 -26.29 23.22
N LYS A 132 2.33 -27.22 22.55
CA LYS A 132 3.80 -27.26 22.49
C LYS A 132 4.36 -26.03 21.78
N ALA A 133 3.79 -25.62 20.65
CA ALA A 133 4.21 -24.45 19.90
C ALA A 133 4.06 -23.17 20.73
N LEU A 134 2.91 -22.96 21.38
CA LEU A 134 2.64 -21.81 22.25
C LEU A 134 3.59 -21.72 23.45
N SER A 135 3.94 -22.87 24.05
CA SER A 135 4.91 -22.91 25.15
C SER A 135 6.33 -22.45 24.76
N ARG A 136 6.67 -22.51 23.47
CA ARG A 136 7.99 -22.16 22.94
C ARG A 136 7.99 -20.79 22.28
N HIS A 137 6.89 -20.42 21.64
CA HIS A 137 6.68 -19.20 20.88
C HIS A 137 5.59 -18.34 21.51
N SER A 138 5.72 -18.08 22.82
CA SER A 138 4.68 -17.38 23.58
C SER A 138 4.53 -15.90 23.23
N THR A 139 5.52 -15.31 22.57
CA THR A 139 5.54 -13.88 22.17
C THR A 139 4.87 -13.62 20.82
N VAL A 140 4.50 -14.67 20.07
CA VAL A 140 3.91 -14.53 18.74
C VAL A 140 2.39 -14.52 18.85
N SER A 141 1.77 -13.34 18.75
CA SER A 141 0.32 -13.14 18.84
C SER A 141 -0.48 -13.92 17.79
N ALA A 142 0.00 -13.98 16.55
CA ALA A 142 -0.64 -14.74 15.47
C ALA A 142 -0.89 -16.23 15.82
N LEU A 143 0.02 -16.85 16.57
CA LEU A 143 -0.12 -18.25 16.97
C LEU A 143 -1.22 -18.44 18.03
N TRP A 144 -1.37 -17.48 18.96
CA TRP A 144 -2.45 -17.47 19.94
C TRP A 144 -3.81 -17.29 19.27
N ILE A 145 -3.89 -16.39 18.28
CA ILE A 145 -5.09 -16.13 17.50
C ILE A 145 -5.52 -17.39 16.74
N GLU A 146 -4.61 -18.02 16.00
CA GLU A 146 -4.87 -19.26 15.27
C GLU A 146 -5.29 -20.42 16.19
N ALA A 147 -4.69 -20.53 17.37
CA ALA A 147 -5.04 -21.53 18.35
C ALA A 147 -6.47 -21.36 18.87
N ALA A 148 -6.84 -20.14 19.25
CA ALA A 148 -8.18 -19.86 19.77
C ALA A 148 -9.26 -19.92 18.68
N ARG A 149 -8.98 -19.47 17.45
CA ARG A 149 -9.86 -19.68 16.28
C ARG A 149 -10.14 -21.17 16.06
N TRP A 150 -9.09 -22.00 16.10
CA TRP A 150 -9.21 -23.44 15.93
C TRP A 150 -10.11 -24.09 16.99
N GLU A 151 -9.90 -23.77 18.27
CA GLU A 151 -10.73 -24.31 19.37
C GLU A 151 -12.19 -23.84 19.26
N PHE A 152 -12.43 -22.61 18.79
CA PHE A 152 -13.77 -22.06 18.56
C PHE A 152 -14.51 -22.70 17.38
N ASP A 153 -13.86 -22.85 16.23
CA ASP A 153 -14.52 -23.33 15.01
C ASP A 153 -14.59 -24.85 14.93
N THR A 154 -13.56 -25.57 15.37
CA THR A 154 -13.51 -27.03 15.24
C THR A 154 -14.01 -27.76 16.49
N ASN A 155 -13.62 -27.31 17.67
CA ASN A 155 -13.99 -27.98 18.93
C ASN A 155 -15.27 -27.40 19.55
N ASN A 156 -15.78 -26.26 19.05
CA ASN A 156 -16.93 -25.54 19.57
C ASN A 156 -16.82 -25.25 21.08
N ASP A 157 -15.59 -25.10 21.58
CA ASP A 157 -15.28 -24.84 22.98
C ASP A 157 -14.84 -23.38 23.17
N MET A 158 -15.80 -22.53 23.52
CA MET A 158 -15.55 -21.13 23.80
C MET A 158 -14.73 -20.92 25.08
N ALA A 159 -14.84 -21.81 26.07
CA ALA A 159 -14.12 -21.65 27.33
C ALA A 159 -12.61 -21.88 27.14
N ALA A 160 -12.25 -22.88 26.34
CA ALA A 160 -10.87 -23.12 25.92
C ALA A 160 -10.33 -21.95 25.08
N ALA A 161 -11.11 -21.47 24.09
CA ALA A 161 -10.73 -20.34 23.25
C ALA A 161 -10.49 -19.06 24.08
N ARG A 162 -11.37 -18.72 25.02
CA ARG A 162 -11.18 -17.60 25.97
C ARG A 162 -9.93 -17.74 26.81
N SER A 163 -9.69 -18.94 27.35
CA SER A 163 -8.53 -19.21 28.20
C SER A 163 -7.22 -19.00 27.43
N LEU A 164 -7.16 -19.45 26.17
CA LEU A 164 -6.03 -19.23 25.27
C LEU A 164 -5.84 -17.75 24.94
N MET A 165 -6.93 -17.03 24.61
CA MET A 165 -6.85 -15.59 24.32
C MET A 165 -6.37 -14.79 25.54
N GLN A 166 -6.89 -15.08 26.73
CA GLN A 166 -6.45 -14.44 27.98
C GLN A 166 -5.01 -14.78 28.34
N GLN A 167 -4.55 -16.00 28.07
CA GLN A 167 -3.13 -16.36 28.24
C GLN A 167 -2.24 -15.62 27.24
N GLY A 168 -2.65 -15.53 25.97
CA GLY A 168 -1.93 -14.77 24.95
C GLY A 168 -1.86 -13.28 25.30
N LEU A 169 -2.95 -12.68 25.79
CA LEU A 169 -2.97 -11.29 26.25
C LEU A 169 -2.04 -11.04 27.44
N ARG A 170 -1.79 -12.02 28.32
CA ARG A 170 -0.77 -11.86 29.38
C ARG A 170 0.64 -11.69 28.82
N MET A 171 0.94 -12.35 27.69
CA MET A 171 2.25 -12.34 27.04
C MET A 171 2.39 -11.17 26.04
N CYS A 172 1.33 -10.86 25.30
CA CYS A 172 1.30 -9.91 24.19
C CYS A 172 0.31 -8.76 24.47
N LYS A 173 0.48 -8.02 25.58
CA LYS A 173 -0.42 -6.93 25.97
C LYS A 173 -0.43 -5.75 25.00
N ALA A 174 0.71 -5.51 24.34
CA ALA A 174 0.92 -4.37 23.45
C ALA A 174 0.43 -4.60 22.02
N ASP A 175 0.12 -5.85 21.66
CA ASP A 175 -0.29 -6.21 20.31
C ASP A 175 -1.78 -5.90 20.13
N GLU A 176 -2.08 -4.97 19.23
CA GLU A 176 -3.44 -4.53 18.92
C GLU A 176 -4.31 -5.64 18.33
N ASP A 177 -3.71 -6.47 17.47
CA ASP A 177 -4.41 -7.55 16.78
C ASP A 177 -4.96 -8.57 17.77
N MET A 178 -4.26 -8.82 18.88
CA MET A 178 -4.70 -9.77 19.90
C MET A 178 -6.00 -9.31 20.58
N TRP A 179 -6.11 -8.01 20.89
CA TRP A 179 -7.31 -7.43 21.47
C TRP A 179 -8.48 -7.41 20.49
N LEU A 180 -8.21 -7.02 19.23
CA LEU A 180 -9.23 -6.99 18.19
C LEU A 180 -9.77 -8.38 17.89
N GLN A 181 -8.91 -9.38 17.74
CA GLN A 181 -9.33 -10.76 17.49
C GLN A 181 -10.09 -11.37 18.67
N TYR A 182 -9.69 -11.05 19.91
CA TYR A 182 -10.46 -11.48 21.07
C TYR A 182 -11.85 -10.82 21.10
N TYR A 183 -11.92 -9.53 20.79
CA TYR A 183 -13.19 -8.81 20.66
C TYR A 183 -14.08 -9.41 19.56
N THR A 184 -13.54 -9.66 18.37
CA THR A 184 -14.25 -10.32 17.27
C THR A 184 -14.74 -11.72 17.64
N LEU A 185 -13.92 -12.52 18.32
CA LEU A 185 -14.30 -13.85 18.80
C LEU A 185 -15.50 -13.80 19.75
N GLU A 186 -15.53 -12.86 20.69
CA GLU A 186 -16.65 -12.67 21.62
C GLU A 186 -17.93 -12.23 20.91
N LEU A 187 -17.83 -11.37 19.90
CA LEU A 187 -18.97 -10.99 19.07
C LEU A 187 -19.53 -12.17 18.27
N LEU A 188 -18.65 -12.96 17.64
CA LEU A 188 -19.03 -14.16 16.91
C LEU A 188 -19.68 -15.20 17.84
N TYR A 189 -19.20 -15.32 19.07
CA TYR A 189 -19.83 -16.19 20.06
C TYR A 189 -21.21 -15.69 20.49
N ALA A 190 -21.37 -14.39 20.73
CA ALA A 190 -22.67 -13.80 21.02
C ALA A 190 -23.67 -14.07 19.89
N LEU A 191 -23.25 -13.96 18.62
CA LEU A 191 -24.07 -14.31 17.45
C LEU A 191 -24.43 -15.80 17.41
N LYS A 192 -23.44 -16.71 17.52
CA LYS A 192 -23.70 -18.16 17.53
C LYS A 192 -24.68 -18.55 18.63
N LEU A 193 -24.61 -17.87 19.78
CA LEU A 193 -25.52 -18.11 20.91
C LEU A 193 -26.96 -17.63 20.64
N ARG A 194 -27.14 -16.48 19.95
CA ARG A 194 -28.46 -15.98 19.54
C ARG A 194 -29.10 -16.92 18.50
N VAL A 195 -28.37 -17.25 17.43
CA VAL A 195 -28.85 -18.17 16.38
C VAL A 195 -29.27 -19.52 17.00
N ARG A 196 -28.43 -20.08 17.88
CA ARG A 196 -28.75 -21.34 18.55
C ARG A 196 -30.03 -21.27 19.40
N ARG A 197 -30.29 -20.15 20.07
CA ARG A 197 -31.50 -19.97 20.90
C ARG A 197 -32.76 -19.83 20.06
N LYS A 198 -32.68 -19.11 18.95
CA LYS A 198 -33.76 -19.00 17.96
C LYS A 198 -34.13 -20.35 17.37
N VAL A 199 -33.14 -21.12 16.91
CA VAL A 199 -33.36 -22.48 16.38
C VAL A 199 -33.99 -23.41 17.43
N LEU A 200 -33.67 -23.20 18.70
CA LEU A 200 -34.23 -23.98 19.82
C LEU A 200 -35.59 -23.44 20.32
N GLY A 201 -36.12 -22.34 19.77
CA GLY A 201 -37.39 -21.73 20.21
C GLY A 201 -37.35 -21.21 21.64
N LEU A 202 -36.17 -20.80 22.14
CA LEU A 202 -35.97 -20.35 23.53
C LEU A 202 -36.10 -18.82 23.69
N ASP A 203 -36.48 -18.11 22.64
CA ASP A 203 -36.57 -16.65 22.65
C ASP A 203 -37.85 -16.18 23.40
N ASP A 204 -38.97 -16.87 23.23
CA ASP A 204 -40.25 -16.58 23.93
C ASP A 204 -40.22 -16.88 25.44
N LEU A 205 -39.42 -17.88 25.84
CA LEU A 205 -39.39 -18.39 27.23
C LEU A 205 -38.59 -17.49 28.20
N ALA A 206 -37.93 -16.44 27.71
CA ALA A 206 -37.17 -15.51 28.56
C ALA A 206 -38.02 -14.37 29.14
N ALA A 207 -39.25 -14.17 28.65
CA ALA A 207 -40.20 -13.21 29.19
C ALA A 207 -40.96 -13.77 30.41
N ASP A 208 -41.23 -15.07 30.47
CA ASP A 208 -42.16 -15.66 31.46
C ASP A 208 -41.52 -16.33 32.69
N VAL A 209 -40.20 -16.57 32.73
CA VAL A 209 -39.59 -17.22 33.92
C VAL A 209 -39.15 -16.16 34.93
N SER A 210 -40.14 -15.55 35.58
CA SER A 210 -39.98 -14.73 36.80
C SER A 210 -39.97 -15.53 38.10
N GLY A 211 -39.96 -16.86 38.02
CA GLY A 211 -39.77 -17.70 39.20
C GLY A 211 -39.72 -19.16 38.82
N GLU A 212 -38.54 -19.77 38.87
CA GLU A 212 -38.37 -21.04 39.58
C GLU A 212 -36.88 -21.37 39.75
N ALA A 213 -36.57 -21.92 40.92
CA ALA A 213 -35.24 -22.09 41.47
C ALA A 213 -34.33 -22.94 40.56
N GLY A 214 -33.11 -22.45 40.39
CA GLY A 214 -32.13 -23.02 39.48
C GLY A 214 -31.64 -24.40 39.86
N THR A 215 -31.35 -25.18 38.81
CA THR A 215 -30.34 -26.23 38.86
C THR A 215 -29.00 -25.59 39.26
N PRO A 216 -28.29 -26.09 40.28
CA PRO A 216 -27.01 -25.52 40.70
C PRO A 216 -25.97 -25.73 39.59
N GLY A 217 -25.58 -24.64 38.94
CA GLY A 217 -24.57 -24.63 37.86
C GLY A 217 -25.05 -24.09 36.52
N ALA A 218 -26.36 -23.86 36.32
CA ALA A 218 -26.84 -23.18 35.12
C ALA A 218 -26.59 -21.65 35.23
N PRO A 219 -25.97 -21.00 34.22
CA PRO A 219 -25.81 -19.55 34.21
C PRO A 219 -27.19 -18.89 34.27
N SER A 220 -27.35 -17.88 35.15
CA SER A 220 -28.63 -17.19 35.31
C SER A 220 -29.11 -16.62 33.97
N ALA A 221 -30.43 -16.60 33.74
CA ALA A 221 -31.01 -16.06 32.51
C ALA A 221 -30.51 -14.63 32.21
N ALA A 222 -30.28 -13.83 33.26
CA ALA A 222 -29.68 -12.51 33.18
C ALA A 222 -28.21 -12.53 32.68
N ALA A 223 -27.38 -13.46 33.15
CA ALA A 223 -26.00 -13.60 32.69
C ALA A 223 -25.93 -13.98 31.21
N VAL A 224 -26.83 -14.85 30.74
CA VAL A 224 -26.85 -15.22 29.32
C VAL A 224 -27.35 -14.08 28.43
N ARG A 225 -28.34 -13.29 28.90
CA ARG A 225 -28.75 -12.05 28.22
C ARG A 225 -27.59 -11.05 28.11
N ALA A 226 -26.82 -10.85 29.18
CA ALA A 226 -25.66 -9.96 29.16
C ALA A 226 -24.59 -10.41 28.15
N VAL A 227 -24.36 -11.73 28.01
CA VAL A 227 -23.43 -12.27 27.00
C VAL A 227 -23.93 -12.03 25.58
N MET A 228 -25.23 -12.20 25.32
CA MET A 228 -25.84 -11.95 24.02
C MET A 228 -25.80 -10.47 23.62
N GLN A 229 -25.85 -9.55 24.58
CA GLN A 229 -25.67 -8.11 24.37
C GLN A 229 -24.19 -7.68 24.26
N GLY A 230 -23.27 -8.65 24.10
CA GLY A 230 -21.84 -8.36 23.97
C GLY A 230 -21.18 -7.93 25.28
N GLY A 231 -21.74 -8.24 26.45
CA GLY A 231 -21.22 -7.82 27.76
C GLY A 231 -19.75 -8.21 27.99
N VAL A 232 -19.32 -9.37 27.50
CA VAL A 232 -17.90 -9.76 27.55
C VAL A 232 -17.06 -8.87 26.64
N ALA A 233 -17.52 -8.61 25.40
CA ALA A 233 -16.86 -7.71 24.46
C ALA A 233 -16.69 -6.30 25.03
N ARG A 234 -17.67 -5.79 25.81
CA ARG A 234 -17.57 -4.52 26.54
C ARG A 234 -16.41 -4.50 27.53
N ILE A 235 -16.22 -5.60 28.25
CA ILE A 235 -15.13 -5.75 29.24
C ILE A 235 -13.79 -5.84 28.51
N VAL A 236 -13.72 -6.60 27.42
CA VAL A 236 -12.52 -6.69 26.58
C VAL A 236 -12.11 -5.31 26.07
N PHE A 237 -13.05 -4.53 25.56
CA PHE A 237 -12.78 -3.17 25.10
C PHE A 237 -12.25 -2.27 26.24
N LYS A 238 -12.89 -2.28 27.42
CA LYS A 238 -12.39 -1.50 28.58
C LYS A 238 -10.96 -1.88 28.96
N ASN A 239 -10.66 -3.18 28.97
CA ASN A 239 -9.32 -3.67 29.28
C ASN A 239 -8.31 -3.31 28.18
N ALA A 240 -8.72 -3.34 26.92
CA ALA A 240 -7.89 -2.93 25.79
C ALA A 240 -7.55 -1.44 25.84
N VAL A 241 -8.53 -0.59 26.15
CA VAL A 241 -8.34 0.85 26.34
C VAL A 241 -7.43 1.14 27.54
N ALA A 242 -7.59 0.41 28.64
CA ALA A 242 -6.69 0.53 29.80
C ALA A 242 -5.25 0.09 29.47
N ALA A 243 -5.07 -0.89 28.59
CA ALA A 243 -3.75 -1.35 28.16
C ALA A 243 -3.09 -0.39 27.15
N LEU A 244 -3.86 0.20 26.24
CA LEU A 244 -3.40 1.08 25.17
C LEU A 244 -4.22 2.39 25.12
N PRO A 245 -4.07 3.30 26.12
CA PRO A 245 -4.93 4.46 26.26
C PRO A 245 -4.70 5.54 25.19
N ALA A 246 -3.46 5.72 24.73
CA ALA A 246 -3.04 6.87 23.91
C ALA A 246 -3.21 6.71 22.39
N ARG A 247 -3.71 5.57 21.90
CA ARG A 247 -3.80 5.30 20.45
C ARG A 247 -5.24 5.44 19.94
N LEU A 248 -5.54 6.54 19.25
CA LEU A 248 -6.84 6.74 18.59
C LEU A 248 -7.06 5.72 17.46
N GLY A 249 -6.04 5.50 16.63
CA GLY A 249 -6.09 4.51 15.54
C GLY A 249 -6.38 3.08 16.00
N PHE A 250 -6.03 2.72 17.24
CA PHE A 250 -6.41 1.43 17.80
C PHE A 250 -7.91 1.36 18.11
N ARG A 251 -8.51 2.45 18.58
CA ARG A 251 -9.96 2.52 18.89
C ARG A 251 -10.81 2.55 17.62
N SER A 252 -10.34 3.21 16.55
CA SER A 252 -11.05 3.19 15.26
C SER A 252 -11.12 1.77 14.68
N ARG A 253 -10.10 0.93 14.87
CA ARG A 253 -10.14 -0.47 14.44
C ARG A 253 -11.26 -1.29 15.10
N PHE A 254 -11.70 -0.95 16.31
CA PHE A 254 -12.90 -1.58 16.91
C PHE A 254 -14.17 -1.16 16.17
N LEU A 255 -14.25 0.09 15.68
CA LEU A 255 -15.35 0.53 14.84
C LEU A 255 -15.36 -0.24 13.52
N ASP A 256 -14.21 -0.49 12.91
CA ASP A 256 -14.11 -1.32 11.69
C ASP A 256 -14.59 -2.76 11.90
N VAL A 257 -14.28 -3.33 13.07
CA VAL A 257 -14.82 -4.64 13.45
C VAL A 257 -16.33 -4.53 13.56
N LEU A 258 -16.86 -3.55 14.30
CA LEU A 258 -18.30 -3.36 14.50
C LEU A 258 -19.08 -3.06 13.22
N ARG A 259 -18.48 -2.39 12.22
CA ARG A 259 -19.10 -2.15 10.90
C ARG A 259 -19.48 -3.46 10.19
N ARG A 260 -18.80 -4.58 10.51
CA ARG A 260 -19.08 -5.91 9.95
C ARG A 260 -20.24 -6.63 10.65
N PHE A 261 -20.79 -6.04 11.71
CA PHE A 261 -21.88 -6.62 12.51
C PHE A 261 -23.11 -5.70 12.43
N GLU A 262 -24.19 -6.18 11.81
CA GLU A 262 -25.41 -5.40 11.56
C GLU A 262 -26.55 -5.78 12.52
N TYR A 263 -26.38 -5.57 13.83
CA TYR A 263 -27.35 -6.00 14.86
C TYR A 263 -27.62 -4.94 15.91
N GLY A 264 -28.82 -4.88 16.49
CA GLY A 264 -29.20 -3.86 17.48
C GLY A 264 -28.33 -3.81 18.74
N PHE A 265 -27.75 -4.94 19.19
CA PHE A 265 -26.84 -4.93 20.35
C PHE A 265 -25.50 -4.21 20.07
N VAL A 266 -25.13 -4.06 18.79
CA VAL A 266 -23.92 -3.36 18.35
C VAL A 266 -24.03 -1.87 18.68
N GLU A 267 -25.23 -1.28 18.69
CA GLU A 267 -25.43 0.13 19.03
C GLU A 267 -24.88 0.46 20.42
N GLY A 268 -25.23 -0.35 21.42
CA GLY A 268 -24.73 -0.13 22.76
C GLY A 268 -23.20 -0.30 22.84
N LEU A 269 -22.59 -1.11 21.98
CA LEU A 269 -21.13 -1.24 21.89
C LEU A 269 -20.51 -0.03 21.19
N LEU A 270 -21.13 0.46 20.12
CA LEU A 270 -20.73 1.67 19.41
C LEU A 270 -20.75 2.88 20.35
N ASP A 271 -21.84 3.07 21.11
CA ASP A 271 -21.95 4.12 22.11
C ASP A 271 -20.78 4.10 23.08
N GLN A 272 -20.43 2.92 23.58
CA GLN A 272 -19.29 2.77 24.48
C GLN A 272 -17.95 3.17 23.84
N VAL A 273 -17.73 2.82 22.57
CA VAL A 273 -16.50 3.15 21.86
C VAL A 273 -16.43 4.66 21.60
N TYR A 274 -17.51 5.26 21.09
CA TYR A 274 -17.58 6.70 20.81
C TYR A 274 -17.52 7.55 22.08
N ASP A 275 -18.20 7.18 23.16
CA ASP A 275 -18.10 7.84 24.46
C ASP A 275 -16.66 7.83 24.98
N SER A 276 -15.96 6.71 24.79
CA SER A 276 -14.56 6.58 25.19
C SER A 276 -13.66 7.46 24.33
N ILE A 277 -13.88 7.53 23.01
CA ILE A 277 -13.16 8.42 22.09
C ILE A 277 -13.39 9.88 22.48
N GLN A 278 -14.63 10.29 22.72
CA GLN A 278 -14.97 11.67 23.08
C GLN A 278 -14.35 12.09 24.43
N LYS A 279 -14.36 11.19 25.43
CA LYS A 279 -13.78 11.47 26.75
C LYS A 279 -12.26 11.60 26.71
N ASP A 280 -11.57 10.70 26.01
CA ASP A 280 -10.12 10.62 26.07
C ASP A 280 -9.42 11.44 24.97
N PHE A 281 -10.10 11.69 23.85
CA PHE A 281 -9.56 12.39 22.67
C PHE A 281 -10.41 13.59 22.23
N GLY A 282 -11.21 14.19 23.11
CA GLY A 282 -12.06 15.35 22.76
C GLY A 282 -11.30 16.59 22.25
N GLN A 283 -9.98 16.67 22.47
CA GLN A 283 -9.10 17.71 21.94
C GLN A 283 -8.44 17.32 20.59
N SER A 284 -8.63 16.09 20.12
CA SER A 284 -8.07 15.61 18.86
C SER A 284 -9.05 15.84 17.72
N GLU A 285 -8.55 16.44 16.65
CA GLU A 285 -9.32 16.75 15.45
C GLU A 285 -9.79 15.47 14.71
N GLU A 286 -8.97 14.42 14.70
CA GLU A 286 -9.29 13.11 14.14
C GLU A 286 -10.43 12.39 14.90
N ALA A 287 -10.55 12.62 16.21
CA ALA A 287 -11.61 12.03 17.02
C ALA A 287 -12.99 12.62 16.66
N TRP A 288 -13.02 13.91 16.30
CA TRP A 288 -14.23 14.57 15.82
C TRP A 288 -14.64 14.10 14.42
N ASP A 289 -13.68 13.83 13.53
CA ASP A 289 -13.95 13.20 12.22
C ASP A 289 -14.63 11.83 12.39
N LEU A 290 -14.15 10.98 13.31
CA LEU A 290 -14.80 9.71 13.63
C LEU A 290 -16.23 9.89 14.17
N LEU A 291 -16.45 10.85 15.08
CA LEU A 291 -17.78 11.15 15.63
C LEU A 291 -18.76 11.63 14.55
N ALA A 292 -18.29 12.40 13.58
CA ALA A 292 -19.12 12.84 12.46
C ALA A 292 -19.43 11.69 11.50
N ARG A 293 -18.42 10.87 11.15
CA ARG A 293 -18.59 9.68 10.29
C ARG A 293 -19.52 8.63 10.88
N ARG A 294 -19.64 8.54 12.21
CA ARG A 294 -20.64 7.70 12.90
C ARG A 294 -22.03 7.80 12.28
N LYS A 295 -22.46 9.02 11.93
CA LYS A 295 -23.81 9.28 11.40
C LYS A 295 -24.02 8.70 10.00
N VAL A 296 -22.96 8.61 9.21
CA VAL A 296 -22.98 8.05 7.85
C VAL A 296 -22.77 6.54 7.87
N ASP A 297 -21.84 6.05 8.68
CA ASP A 297 -21.49 4.62 8.75
C ASP A 297 -22.58 3.78 9.45
N PHE A 298 -23.36 4.41 10.33
CA PHE A 298 -24.43 3.79 11.11
C PHE A 298 -25.68 4.68 11.09
N PRO A 299 -26.43 4.71 9.97
CA PRO A 299 -27.63 5.53 9.85
C PRO A 299 -28.72 5.04 10.82
N ALA A 300 -29.55 5.97 11.31
CA ALA A 300 -30.64 5.69 12.25
C ALA A 300 -31.73 4.77 11.66
N SER A 301 -31.74 4.55 10.35
CA SER A 301 -32.60 3.57 9.69
C SER A 301 -32.31 2.11 10.09
N ARG A 302 -31.15 1.82 10.70
CA ARG A 302 -30.86 0.54 11.36
C ARG A 302 -31.61 0.35 12.70
N THR A 303 -32.18 1.41 13.27
CA THR A 303 -32.64 1.45 14.67
C THR A 303 -34.18 1.49 14.78
N GLY A 304 -34.91 0.84 13.87
CA GLY A 304 -36.37 0.94 13.72
C GLY A 304 -37.15 0.62 15.00
N GLY A 305 -38.20 1.41 15.28
CA GLY A 305 -39.01 1.40 16.50
C GLY A 305 -39.82 0.12 16.80
N PRO A 306 -40.68 0.12 17.83
CA PRO A 306 -41.15 -1.10 18.52
C PRO A 306 -41.94 -2.12 17.70
N ALA A 307 -42.55 -1.74 16.56
CA ALA A 307 -43.21 -2.68 15.64
C ALA A 307 -42.26 -3.30 14.60
N ALA A 308 -41.08 -2.70 14.40
CA ALA A 308 -40.00 -3.26 13.61
C ALA A 308 -39.11 -4.21 14.44
N ALA A 309 -39.24 -4.25 15.76
CA ALA A 309 -38.44 -5.07 16.68
C ALA A 309 -38.57 -6.59 16.41
N GLU A 310 -39.78 -7.10 16.17
CA GLU A 310 -40.00 -8.53 15.88
C GLU A 310 -39.50 -8.93 14.47
N GLN A 311 -39.66 -8.04 13.48
CA GLN A 311 -39.13 -8.24 12.12
C GLN A 311 -37.62 -8.03 12.04
N THR A 312 -37.05 -7.17 12.89
CA THR A 312 -35.61 -7.00 13.03
C THR A 312 -34.98 -8.18 13.73
N GLU A 313 -35.59 -8.80 14.75
CA GLU A 313 -35.03 -10.00 15.37
C GLU A 313 -34.94 -11.19 14.41
N GLU A 314 -35.93 -11.37 13.53
CA GLU A 314 -35.86 -12.39 12.50
C GLU A 314 -34.80 -12.08 11.44
N ALA A 315 -34.77 -10.86 10.91
CA ALA A 315 -33.78 -10.39 9.95
C ALA A 315 -32.35 -10.37 10.54
N GLU A 316 -32.21 -10.07 11.83
CA GLU A 316 -30.97 -10.11 12.60
C GLU A 316 -30.44 -11.54 12.71
N ALA A 317 -31.31 -12.53 12.91
CA ALA A 317 -30.86 -13.92 12.94
C ALA A 317 -30.42 -14.42 11.56
N ASP A 318 -31.14 -14.06 10.50
CA ASP A 318 -30.76 -14.41 9.13
C ASP A 318 -29.46 -13.71 8.70
N ALA A 319 -29.25 -12.46 9.11
CA ALA A 319 -27.99 -11.75 8.94
C ALA A 319 -26.85 -12.40 9.73
N ALA A 320 -27.12 -12.89 10.96
CA ALA A 320 -26.16 -13.61 11.78
C ALA A 320 -25.73 -14.93 11.15
N GLU A 321 -26.67 -15.66 10.54
CA GLU A 321 -26.35 -16.86 9.78
C GLU A 321 -25.52 -16.54 8.53
N ARG A 322 -25.87 -15.49 7.78
CA ARG A 322 -25.06 -15.04 6.62
C ARG A 322 -23.64 -14.65 7.04
N GLN A 323 -23.48 -13.93 8.14
CA GLN A 323 -22.16 -13.51 8.62
C GLN A 323 -21.30 -14.68 9.11
N LEU A 324 -21.92 -15.68 9.76
CA LEU A 324 -21.24 -16.92 10.13
C LEU A 324 -20.83 -17.75 8.90
N GLN A 325 -21.60 -17.70 7.82
CA GLN A 325 -21.28 -18.36 6.55
C GLN A 325 -20.21 -17.60 5.75
N ALA A 326 -20.24 -16.26 5.78
CA ALA A 326 -19.27 -15.38 5.11
C ALA A 326 -17.88 -15.41 5.77
N GLY A 327 -17.79 -15.73 7.06
CA GLY A 327 -16.53 -15.89 7.81
C GLY A 327 -15.57 -16.97 7.30
N GLY A 328 -15.88 -17.66 6.19
CA GLY A 328 -15.00 -18.57 5.47
C GLY A 328 -14.21 -17.95 4.30
N ALA A 329 -14.49 -16.69 3.92
CA ALA A 329 -13.77 -15.98 2.86
C ALA A 329 -13.05 -14.76 3.46
N GLU A 330 -11.75 -14.89 3.75
CA GLU A 330 -10.85 -13.75 3.92
C GLU A 330 -10.67 -13.09 2.53
N GLY A 331 -11.68 -12.32 2.11
CA GLY A 331 -11.61 -11.40 0.99
C GLY A 331 -11.36 -9.99 1.51
N ASP A 332 -10.41 -9.30 0.89
CA ASP A 332 -10.02 -7.93 1.19
C ASP A 332 -11.23 -7.00 1.38
N SER A 333 -11.09 -6.12 2.37
CA SER A 333 -12.05 -5.08 2.69
C SER A 333 -12.10 -4.04 1.57
N GLU A 334 -12.80 -4.35 0.48
CA GLU A 334 -13.47 -3.30 -0.27
C GLU A 334 -14.67 -2.86 0.56
N SER A 335 -14.71 -1.57 0.85
CA SER A 335 -15.89 -0.85 1.32
C SER A 335 -17.12 -1.44 0.62
N GLY A 336 -18.05 -2.02 1.39
CA GLY A 336 -19.30 -2.53 0.86
C GLY A 336 -20.00 -1.46 -0.01
N PRO A 337 -20.83 -1.87 -0.97
CA PRO A 337 -21.48 -0.95 -1.90
C PRO A 337 -22.14 0.18 -1.13
N ALA A 338 -21.79 1.42 -1.48
CA ALA A 338 -22.33 2.62 -0.85
C ALA A 338 -23.85 2.50 -0.81
N GLY A 339 -24.40 2.52 0.41
CA GLY A 339 -25.85 2.52 0.60
C GLY A 339 -26.50 3.71 -0.12
N PRO A 340 -27.82 3.68 -0.35
CA PRO A 340 -28.53 4.81 -0.93
C PRO A 340 -28.25 6.08 -0.13
N TRP A 341 -28.02 7.20 -0.84
CA TRP A 341 -27.73 8.51 -0.25
C TRP A 341 -28.74 8.86 0.85
N ASP A 342 -28.25 9.03 2.08
CA ASP A 342 -29.04 9.46 3.23
C ASP A 342 -28.72 10.93 3.54
N ALA A 343 -29.65 11.81 3.13
CA ALA A 343 -29.53 13.25 3.32
C ALA A 343 -29.56 13.66 4.80
N ASP A 344 -30.32 12.95 5.63
CA ASP A 344 -30.48 13.26 7.05
C ASP A 344 -29.22 12.86 7.84
N ALA A 345 -28.65 11.69 7.52
CA ALA A 345 -27.36 11.25 8.06
C ALA A 345 -26.23 12.22 7.69
N HIS A 346 -26.17 12.67 6.44
CA HIS A 346 -25.17 13.64 5.99
C HIS A 346 -25.35 15.01 6.68
N ALA A 347 -26.59 15.47 6.85
CA ALA A 347 -26.88 16.71 7.56
C ALA A 347 -26.44 16.64 9.03
N ALA A 348 -26.71 15.52 9.71
CA ALA A 348 -26.26 15.27 11.08
C ALA A 348 -24.72 15.21 11.19
N ALA A 349 -24.03 14.57 10.24
CA ALA A 349 -22.57 14.55 10.20
C ALA A 349 -21.99 15.97 10.08
N CYS A 350 -22.56 16.80 9.21
CA CYS A 350 -22.14 18.19 9.05
C CYS A 350 -22.36 19.02 10.33
N GLN A 351 -23.44 18.80 11.07
CA GLN A 351 -23.67 19.49 12.35
C GLN A 351 -22.58 19.14 13.38
N VAL A 352 -22.12 17.88 13.39
CA VAL A 352 -21.00 17.46 14.26
C VAL A 352 -19.70 18.13 13.85
N TYR A 353 -19.41 18.23 12.54
CA TYR A 353 -18.24 18.99 12.07
C TYR A 353 -18.33 20.49 12.40
N GLU A 354 -19.51 21.10 12.30
CA GLU A 354 -19.70 22.50 12.69
C GLU A 354 -19.49 22.71 14.20
N ALA A 355 -19.97 21.77 15.04
CA ALA A 355 -19.67 21.78 16.47
C ALA A 355 -18.17 21.55 16.76
N ALA A 356 -17.49 20.73 15.95
CA ALA A 356 -16.06 20.52 16.07
C ALA A 356 -15.25 21.77 15.70
N LEU A 357 -15.67 22.51 14.66
CA LEU A 357 -15.04 23.78 14.27
C LEU A 357 -15.21 24.87 15.34
N THR A 358 -16.33 24.89 16.06
CA THR A 358 -16.50 25.83 17.19
C THR A 358 -15.68 25.44 18.41
N ALA A 359 -15.49 24.14 18.65
CA ALA A 359 -14.69 23.63 19.76
C ALA A 359 -13.17 23.73 19.49
N LEU A 360 -12.74 23.42 18.26
CA LEU A 360 -11.34 23.36 17.83
C LEU A 360 -11.21 24.06 16.46
N PRO A 361 -11.07 25.41 16.45
CA PRO A 361 -10.77 26.14 15.23
C PRO A 361 -9.31 25.85 14.83
N GLY A 362 -9.12 24.86 13.97
CA GLY A 362 -7.81 24.39 13.51
C GLY A 362 -7.78 24.17 11.99
N PRO A 363 -6.61 24.32 11.34
CA PRO A 363 -6.48 24.08 9.90
C PRO A 363 -6.75 22.62 9.52
N CYS A 364 -6.40 21.67 10.40
CA CYS A 364 -6.60 20.24 10.12
C CYS A 364 -8.08 19.84 10.26
N MET A 365 -8.86 20.39 11.21
CA MET A 365 -10.34 20.24 11.22
C MET A 365 -10.99 20.70 9.92
N HIS A 366 -10.55 21.82 9.36
CA HIS A 366 -11.05 22.31 8.07
C HIS A 366 -10.69 21.36 6.92
N GLN A 367 -9.49 20.78 6.92
CA GLN A 367 -9.07 19.79 5.94
C GLN A 367 -9.85 18.47 6.06
N LEU A 368 -10.09 17.98 7.28
CA LEU A 368 -10.89 16.77 7.53
C LEU A 368 -12.33 16.96 7.06
N PHE A 369 -12.97 18.09 7.42
CA PHE A 369 -14.33 18.38 6.98
C PHE A 369 -14.40 18.58 5.46
N ALA A 370 -13.43 19.29 4.86
CA ALA A 370 -13.34 19.40 3.41
C ALA A 370 -13.18 18.03 2.74
N GLY A 371 -12.31 17.17 3.25
CA GLY A 371 -12.10 15.80 2.75
C GLY A 371 -13.38 14.95 2.81
N PHE A 372 -14.14 15.04 3.90
CA PHE A 372 -15.45 14.39 4.03
C PHE A 372 -16.45 14.87 2.97
N LEU A 373 -16.54 16.19 2.74
CA LEU A 373 -17.42 16.77 1.73
C LEU A 373 -16.97 16.38 0.30
N CYS A 374 -15.66 16.37 0.02
CA CYS A 374 -15.10 15.93 -1.26
C CYS A 374 -15.46 14.47 -1.55
N GLY A 375 -15.22 13.55 -0.60
CA GLY A 375 -15.58 12.14 -0.79
C GLY A 375 -17.09 11.92 -0.98
N THR A 376 -17.91 12.73 -0.29
CA THR A 376 -19.36 12.74 -0.49
C THR A 376 -19.74 13.20 -1.90
N LEU A 377 -19.09 14.26 -2.41
CA LEU A 377 -19.34 14.75 -3.76
C LEU A 377 -18.93 13.73 -4.82
N GLU A 378 -17.83 13.00 -4.64
CA GLU A 378 -17.41 11.94 -5.57
C GLU A 378 -18.47 10.83 -5.65
N GLN A 379 -18.96 10.36 -4.50
CA GLN A 379 -20.06 9.37 -4.45
C GLN A 379 -21.33 9.87 -5.14
N LEU A 380 -21.70 11.15 -4.93
CA LEU A 380 -22.87 11.75 -5.57
C LEU A 380 -22.69 11.96 -7.08
N MET A 381 -21.48 12.26 -7.55
CA MET A 381 -21.18 12.38 -8.98
C MET A 381 -21.22 11.02 -9.67
N GLU A 382 -20.73 9.96 -9.03
CA GLU A 382 -20.85 8.58 -9.52
C GLU A 382 -22.31 8.12 -9.55
N ALA A 383 -23.07 8.39 -8.49
CA ALA A 383 -24.50 8.08 -8.42
C ALA A 383 -25.34 8.90 -9.43
N GLY A 384 -24.93 10.13 -9.72
CA GLY A 384 -25.54 11.02 -10.71
C GLY A 384 -25.43 10.52 -12.15
N ALA A 385 -24.63 9.50 -12.44
CA ALA A 385 -24.57 8.83 -13.74
C ALA A 385 -25.64 7.73 -13.91
N GLY A 386 -26.39 7.38 -12.86
CA GLY A 386 -27.43 6.35 -12.84
C GLY A 386 -28.88 6.87 -12.88
N PRO A 387 -29.89 5.98 -12.91
CA PRO A 387 -31.30 6.36 -12.84
C PRO A 387 -31.64 6.96 -11.45
N GLY A 388 -32.13 8.21 -11.43
CA GLY A 388 -32.31 9.01 -10.19
C GLY A 388 -31.45 10.29 -10.11
N ALA A 389 -30.74 10.62 -11.20
CA ALA A 389 -29.74 11.68 -11.29
C ALA A 389 -30.18 13.07 -10.79
N GLU A 390 -31.44 13.48 -10.96
CA GLU A 390 -31.87 14.85 -10.59
C GLU A 390 -31.74 15.13 -9.09
N ALA A 391 -32.12 14.18 -8.23
CA ALA A 391 -32.00 14.33 -6.78
C ALA A 391 -30.53 14.29 -6.32
N ALA A 392 -29.72 13.42 -6.92
CA ALA A 392 -28.29 13.32 -6.65
C ALA A 392 -27.53 14.58 -7.07
N VAL A 393 -27.88 15.15 -8.23
CA VAL A 393 -27.30 16.41 -8.73
C VAL A 393 -27.69 17.59 -7.84
N ALA A 394 -28.96 17.67 -7.41
CA ALA A 394 -29.40 18.72 -6.48
C ALA A 394 -28.66 18.62 -5.12
N ALA A 395 -28.49 17.40 -4.59
CA ALA A 395 -27.71 17.15 -3.39
C ALA A 395 -26.24 17.55 -3.58
N ALA A 396 -25.62 17.19 -4.70
CA ALA A 396 -24.23 17.53 -5.02
C ALA A 396 -24.01 19.04 -5.07
N VAL A 397 -24.95 19.81 -5.64
CA VAL A 397 -24.88 21.27 -5.64
C VAL A 397 -24.92 21.84 -4.22
N GLY A 398 -25.78 21.30 -3.35
CA GLY A 398 -25.86 21.71 -1.94
C GLY A 398 -24.57 21.40 -1.16
N VAL A 399 -23.99 20.22 -1.37
CA VAL A 399 -22.72 19.82 -0.73
C VAL A 399 -21.56 20.69 -1.25
N ALA A 400 -21.51 20.98 -2.56
CA ALA A 400 -20.49 21.85 -3.15
C ALA A 400 -20.58 23.28 -2.60
N ALA A 401 -21.79 23.82 -2.42
CA ALA A 401 -21.99 25.13 -1.81
C ALA A 401 -21.46 25.18 -0.36
N ARG A 402 -21.68 24.12 0.43
CA ARG A 402 -21.13 24.01 1.79
C ARG A 402 -19.60 23.91 1.79
N LEU A 403 -19.02 23.14 0.87
CA LEU A 403 -17.57 23.05 0.70
C LEU A 403 -16.96 24.42 0.39
N PHE A 404 -17.49 25.15 -0.58
CA PHE A 404 -16.97 26.48 -0.90
C PHE A 404 -17.17 27.48 0.25
N GLY A 405 -18.30 27.41 0.96
CA GLY A 405 -18.53 28.21 2.16
C GLY A 405 -17.54 27.90 3.29
N LEU A 406 -17.16 26.63 3.46
CA LEU A 406 -16.13 26.20 4.42
C LEU A 406 -14.74 26.72 4.04
N LEU A 407 -14.35 26.56 2.77
CA LEU A 407 -13.05 27.02 2.27
C LEU A 407 -12.92 28.56 2.35
N GLN A 408 -14.02 29.27 2.10
CA GLN A 408 -14.05 30.72 2.29
C GLN A 408 -13.91 31.12 3.76
N ARG A 409 -14.53 30.38 4.69
CA ARG A 409 -14.37 30.58 6.14
C ARG A 409 -12.93 30.33 6.60
N ALA A 410 -12.33 29.22 6.17
CA ALA A 410 -10.93 28.90 6.43
C ALA A 410 -9.98 30.03 5.98
N HIS A 411 -10.29 30.65 4.83
CA HIS A 411 -9.55 31.81 4.34
C HIS A 411 -9.75 33.07 5.20
N SER A 412 -10.97 33.40 5.61
CA SER A 412 -11.24 34.59 6.44
C SER A 412 -10.67 34.48 7.85
N GLU A 413 -10.68 33.26 8.41
CA GLU A 413 -10.19 33.00 9.77
C GLU A 413 -8.66 32.82 9.81
N GLY A 414 -8.02 32.62 8.65
CA GLY A 414 -6.56 32.48 8.54
C GLY A 414 -6.04 31.05 8.73
N HIS A 415 -6.92 30.04 8.75
CA HIS A 415 -6.61 28.62 8.89
C HIS A 415 -6.36 27.94 7.51
N SER A 416 -6.15 28.72 6.46
CA SER A 416 -5.92 28.22 5.11
C SER A 416 -4.56 27.53 5.00
N THR A 417 -4.51 26.36 4.37
CA THR A 417 -3.27 25.69 3.94
C THR A 417 -3.16 25.73 2.41
N THR A 418 -2.00 25.42 1.82
CA THR A 418 -1.88 25.24 0.36
C THR A 418 -2.96 24.31 -0.19
N ASP A 419 -3.16 23.18 0.48
CA ASP A 419 -4.10 22.14 0.11
C ASP A 419 -5.56 22.64 0.08
N THR A 420 -5.95 23.55 0.99
CA THR A 420 -7.29 24.16 0.96
C THR A 420 -7.57 24.96 -0.32
N TYR A 421 -6.55 25.61 -0.89
CA TYR A 421 -6.72 26.35 -2.14
C TYR A 421 -6.64 25.45 -3.37
N LEU A 422 -5.83 24.39 -3.33
CA LEU A 422 -5.77 23.38 -4.40
C LEU A 422 -7.11 22.65 -4.52
N THR A 423 -7.66 22.18 -3.40
CA THR A 423 -8.99 21.55 -3.35
C THR A 423 -10.08 22.51 -3.82
N TRP A 424 -10.03 23.79 -3.42
CA TRP A 424 -10.95 24.82 -3.94
C TRP A 424 -10.86 24.93 -5.47
N ALA A 425 -9.65 25.07 -6.00
CA ALA A 425 -9.44 25.26 -7.44
C ALA A 425 -9.74 23.99 -8.27
N GLU A 426 -9.59 22.80 -7.69
CA GLU A 426 -9.96 21.54 -8.32
C GLU A 426 -11.47 21.38 -8.40
N TRP A 427 -12.16 21.48 -7.26
CA TRP A 427 -13.60 21.28 -7.21
C TRP A 427 -14.39 22.36 -7.94
N ALA A 428 -13.93 23.62 -7.91
CA ALA A 428 -14.53 24.66 -8.73
C ALA A 428 -14.38 24.36 -10.24
N GLY A 429 -13.29 23.69 -10.64
CA GLY A 429 -13.13 23.19 -12.01
C GLY A 429 -14.10 22.06 -12.35
N ARG A 430 -14.19 21.04 -11.49
CA ARG A 430 -15.09 19.88 -11.67
C ARG A 430 -16.58 20.28 -11.73
N VAL A 431 -16.99 21.28 -10.95
CA VAL A 431 -18.36 21.82 -10.93
C VAL A 431 -18.64 22.78 -12.12
N GLY A 432 -17.66 23.02 -13.00
CA GLY A 432 -17.83 23.86 -14.19
C GLY A 432 -17.80 25.37 -13.89
N GLN A 433 -17.14 25.79 -12.81
CA GLN A 433 -16.99 27.20 -12.40
C GLN A 433 -15.53 27.68 -12.54
N PRO A 434 -15.01 27.85 -13.78
CA PRO A 434 -13.60 28.16 -14.03
C PRO A 434 -13.17 29.53 -13.48
N LYS A 435 -14.08 30.52 -13.44
CA LYS A 435 -13.81 31.84 -12.87
C LYS A 435 -13.55 31.77 -11.37
N MET A 436 -14.29 30.91 -10.65
CA MET A 436 -14.11 30.70 -9.22
C MET A 436 -12.79 29.97 -8.96
N ALA A 437 -12.48 28.93 -9.75
CA ALA A 437 -11.21 28.20 -9.66
C ALA A 437 -10.00 29.14 -9.82
N LEU A 438 -10.06 30.04 -10.80
CA LEU A 438 -9.01 31.02 -11.07
C LEU A 438 -8.89 32.05 -9.92
N LYS A 439 -10.02 32.51 -9.36
CA LYS A 439 -10.01 33.40 -8.18
C LYS A 439 -9.39 32.72 -6.96
N ALA A 440 -9.71 31.45 -6.71
CA ALA A 440 -9.13 30.67 -5.63
C ALA A 440 -7.61 30.50 -5.80
N ALA A 441 -7.15 30.16 -7.01
CA ALA A 441 -5.74 30.03 -7.32
C ALA A 441 -4.97 31.35 -7.16
N ARG A 442 -5.56 32.49 -7.56
CA ARG A 442 -4.96 33.84 -7.36
C ARG A 442 -4.78 34.14 -5.87
N LYS A 443 -5.84 33.99 -5.07
CA LYS A 443 -5.78 34.20 -3.61
C LYS A 443 -4.76 33.29 -2.93
N GLY A 444 -4.69 32.05 -3.37
CA GLY A 444 -3.73 31.08 -2.86
C GLY A 444 -2.29 31.45 -3.17
N CYS A 445 -2.00 31.96 -4.37
CA CYS A 445 -0.67 32.47 -4.72
C CYS A 445 -0.29 33.74 -3.93
N GLU A 446 -1.27 34.62 -3.63
CA GLU A 446 -1.03 35.80 -2.79
C GLU A 446 -0.68 35.41 -1.34
N ARG A 447 -1.31 34.36 -0.81
CA ARG A 447 -1.07 33.88 0.56
C ARG A 447 0.17 33.00 0.68
N PHE A 448 0.44 32.17 -0.32
CA PHE A 448 1.55 31.20 -0.37
C PHE A 448 2.42 31.42 -1.62
N PRO A 449 3.15 32.54 -1.71
CA PRO A 449 3.92 32.90 -2.90
C PRO A 449 5.10 31.96 -3.18
N ALA A 450 5.61 31.26 -2.17
CA ALA A 450 6.73 30.34 -2.33
C ALA A 450 6.33 28.96 -2.89
N ASP A 451 5.03 28.63 -2.91
CA ASP A 451 4.56 27.28 -3.23
C ASP A 451 4.40 27.05 -4.74
N VAL A 452 5.20 26.14 -5.29
CA VAL A 452 5.25 25.81 -6.72
C VAL A 452 3.94 25.16 -7.20
N ALA A 453 3.27 24.36 -6.37
CA ALA A 453 2.05 23.66 -6.76
C ALA A 453 0.89 24.63 -7.02
N MET A 454 0.84 25.71 -6.23
CA MET A 454 -0.14 26.79 -6.41
C MET A 454 0.05 27.53 -7.73
N TRP A 455 1.29 27.90 -8.02
CA TRP A 455 1.62 28.57 -9.28
C TRP A 455 1.35 27.65 -10.48
N ARG A 456 1.68 26.36 -10.40
CA ARG A 456 1.34 25.38 -11.43
C ARG A 456 -0.16 25.35 -11.69
N ARG A 457 -0.97 25.22 -10.62
CA ARG A 457 -2.43 25.17 -10.75
C ARG A 457 -3.00 26.46 -11.32
N ARG A 458 -2.50 27.62 -10.90
CA ARG A 458 -2.90 28.92 -11.44
C ARG A 458 -2.58 29.03 -12.93
N LEU A 459 -1.37 28.65 -13.34
CA LEU A 459 -0.94 28.71 -14.74
C LEU A 459 -1.77 27.80 -15.64
N GLN A 460 -2.07 26.57 -15.19
CA GLN A 460 -2.96 25.66 -15.93
C GLN A 460 -4.36 26.25 -16.12
N LEU A 461 -4.92 26.91 -15.10
CA LEU A 461 -6.24 27.53 -15.17
C LEU A 461 -6.23 28.79 -16.06
N GLU A 462 -5.18 29.60 -16.01
CA GLU A 462 -5.04 30.77 -16.87
C GLU A 462 -4.78 30.33 -18.33
N GLN A 463 -4.04 29.25 -18.58
CA GLN A 463 -3.88 28.66 -19.92
C GLN A 463 -5.23 28.20 -20.49
N ALA A 464 -6.01 27.47 -19.69
CA ALA A 464 -7.36 27.06 -20.08
C ALA A 464 -8.30 28.25 -20.34
N ALA A 465 -8.10 29.37 -19.65
CA ALA A 465 -8.88 30.59 -19.84
C ALA A 465 -8.40 31.47 -21.02
N ALA A 466 -7.13 31.36 -21.40
CA ALA A 466 -6.48 32.28 -22.34
C ALA A 466 -7.02 32.19 -23.77
N ALA A 467 -7.62 31.07 -24.19
CA ALA A 467 -8.26 30.88 -25.50
C ALA A 467 -7.45 31.49 -26.68
N GLY A 468 -6.13 31.30 -26.68
CA GLY A 468 -5.21 31.82 -27.70
C GLY A 468 -4.54 33.18 -27.40
N ARG A 469 -4.83 33.84 -26.26
CA ARG A 469 -4.10 35.02 -25.73
C ARG A 469 -3.13 34.66 -24.62
N GLU A 470 -2.39 33.59 -24.84
CA GLU A 470 -1.47 33.01 -23.87
C GLU A 470 -0.34 33.99 -23.51
N GLU A 471 0.18 34.73 -24.49
CA GLU A 471 1.29 35.65 -24.28
C GLU A 471 0.92 36.83 -23.35
N GLU A 472 -0.18 37.54 -23.61
CA GLU A 472 -0.55 38.72 -22.82
C GLU A 472 -0.94 38.39 -21.37
N GLN A 473 -1.57 37.23 -21.14
CA GLN A 473 -2.13 36.87 -19.84
C GLN A 473 -1.17 36.03 -18.99
N LEU A 474 -0.38 35.15 -19.61
CA LEU A 474 0.50 34.24 -18.87
C LEU A 474 1.84 34.88 -18.54
N LEU A 475 2.37 35.79 -19.37
CA LEU A 475 3.69 36.40 -19.14
C LEU A 475 3.81 37.13 -17.79
N PRO A 476 2.86 37.99 -17.37
CA PRO A 476 2.94 38.64 -16.07
C PRO A 476 2.84 37.66 -14.91
N VAL A 477 2.03 36.60 -15.07
CA VAL A 477 1.82 35.57 -14.05
C VAL A 477 3.07 34.71 -13.89
N LEU A 478 3.69 34.30 -14.99
CA LEU A 478 4.94 33.54 -15.00
C LEU A 478 6.08 34.34 -14.37
N LYS A 479 6.23 35.62 -14.71
CA LYS A 479 7.25 36.48 -14.07
C LYS A 479 7.05 36.55 -12.55
N SER A 480 5.80 36.74 -12.11
CA SER A 480 5.47 36.80 -10.68
C SER A 480 5.78 35.46 -10.00
N ALA A 481 5.45 34.33 -10.63
CA ALA A 481 5.74 32.99 -10.12
C ALA A 481 7.24 32.74 -9.97
N LEU A 482 8.03 33.08 -10.98
CA LEU A 482 9.48 32.87 -11.00
C LEU A 482 10.23 33.78 -10.02
N GLN A 483 9.69 34.96 -9.73
CA GLN A 483 10.25 35.86 -8.71
C GLN A 483 9.92 35.41 -7.28
N ALA A 484 8.74 34.79 -7.09
CA ALA A 484 8.24 34.39 -5.78
C ALA A 484 8.74 33.02 -5.31
N THR A 485 9.09 32.13 -6.24
CA THR A 485 9.49 30.74 -5.95
C THR A 485 11.01 30.56 -5.85
N GLN A 486 11.44 29.55 -5.07
CA GLN A 486 12.86 29.19 -5.02
C GLN A 486 13.27 28.47 -6.32
N PRO A 487 14.43 28.81 -6.91
CA PRO A 487 14.85 28.31 -8.22
C PRO A 487 15.06 26.78 -8.24
N ASP A 488 15.45 26.17 -7.11
CA ASP A 488 15.65 24.73 -6.98
C ASP A 488 14.36 23.91 -7.15
N GLN A 489 13.22 24.47 -6.75
CA GLN A 489 11.92 23.78 -6.75
C GLN A 489 11.06 24.17 -7.96
N ALA A 490 11.42 25.24 -8.67
CA ALA A 490 10.62 25.85 -9.73
C ALA A 490 10.91 25.32 -11.14
N ALA A 491 11.68 24.23 -11.30
CA ALA A 491 12.11 23.73 -12.62
C ALA A 491 10.93 23.51 -13.60
N GLU A 492 9.81 22.97 -13.11
CA GLU A 492 8.60 22.80 -13.93
C GLU A 492 7.98 24.13 -14.37
N LEU A 493 8.02 25.17 -13.52
CA LEU A 493 7.55 26.51 -13.88
C LEU A 493 8.42 27.15 -14.95
N TRP A 494 9.74 26.90 -14.91
CA TRP A 494 10.65 27.34 -15.97
C TRP A 494 10.38 26.63 -17.30
N LEU A 495 10.11 25.32 -17.28
CA LEU A 495 9.75 24.57 -18.49
C LEU A 495 8.44 25.09 -19.10
N MET A 496 7.40 25.25 -18.28
CA MET A 496 6.14 25.87 -18.71
C MET A 496 6.35 27.27 -19.28
N ALA A 497 7.23 28.09 -18.69
CA ALA A 497 7.54 29.42 -19.21
C ALA A 497 8.20 29.35 -20.59
N VAL A 498 9.15 28.43 -20.80
CA VAL A 498 9.83 28.24 -22.09
C VAL A 498 8.85 27.76 -23.16
N GLU A 499 7.93 26.84 -22.82
CA GLU A 499 6.94 26.31 -23.75
C GLU A 499 5.96 27.37 -24.23
N VAL A 500 5.41 28.18 -23.30
CA VAL A 500 4.41 29.21 -23.60
C VAL A 500 4.99 30.40 -24.38
N MET A 501 6.26 30.76 -24.16
CA MET A 501 6.87 31.96 -24.74
C MET A 501 7.30 31.80 -26.21
N PRO A 502 6.77 32.59 -27.16
CA PRO A 502 7.29 32.62 -28.52
C PRO A 502 8.73 33.14 -28.56
N ALA A 503 9.60 32.50 -29.34
CA ALA A 503 11.01 32.92 -29.46
C ALA A 503 11.18 34.28 -30.16
N SER A 504 10.17 34.73 -30.91
CA SER A 504 10.11 36.06 -31.53
C SER A 504 9.83 37.20 -30.54
N SER A 505 9.41 36.88 -29.32
CA SER A 505 9.07 37.87 -28.30
C SER A 505 10.33 38.49 -27.69
N PRO A 506 10.38 39.82 -27.46
CA PRO A 506 11.50 40.46 -26.76
C PRO A 506 11.64 39.96 -25.31
N GLU A 507 10.58 39.36 -24.76
CA GLU A 507 10.59 38.78 -23.43
C GLU A 507 11.41 37.49 -23.36
N PHE A 508 11.59 36.78 -24.49
CA PHE A 508 12.36 35.55 -24.57
C PHE A 508 13.82 35.74 -24.15
N GLY A 509 14.43 36.85 -24.56
CA GLY A 509 15.79 37.22 -24.12
C GLY A 509 15.86 37.52 -22.62
N ARG A 510 14.84 38.21 -22.08
CA ARG A 510 14.75 38.49 -20.64
C ARG A 510 14.57 37.23 -19.80
N LEU A 511 13.82 36.24 -20.30
CA LEU A 511 13.71 34.93 -19.63
C LEU A 511 15.05 34.22 -19.55
N GLY A 512 15.86 34.28 -20.62
CA GLY A 512 17.23 33.78 -20.60
C GLY A 512 18.11 34.45 -19.54
N GLU A 513 18.00 35.77 -19.37
CA GLU A 513 18.72 36.51 -18.32
C GLU A 513 18.24 36.14 -16.92
N MET A 514 16.93 36.05 -16.72
CA MET A 514 16.35 35.62 -15.43
C MET A 514 16.76 34.19 -15.08
N LEU A 515 16.78 33.28 -16.06
CA LEU A 515 17.22 31.90 -15.88
C LEU A 515 18.71 31.84 -15.54
N GLY A 516 19.55 32.64 -16.21
CA GLY A 516 20.97 32.76 -15.88
C GLY A 516 21.19 33.25 -14.44
N MET A 517 20.45 34.26 -13.99
CA MET A 517 20.47 34.72 -12.60
C MET A 517 19.96 33.66 -11.61
N ALA A 518 18.95 32.89 -11.99
CA ALA A 518 18.42 31.80 -11.16
C ALA A 518 19.46 30.68 -11.01
N CYS A 519 20.07 30.22 -12.11
CA CYS A 519 21.16 29.24 -12.09
C CYS A 519 22.37 29.73 -11.27
N ALA A 520 22.66 31.03 -11.26
CA ALA A 520 23.75 31.59 -10.46
C ALA A 520 23.49 31.51 -8.95
N LYS A 521 22.22 31.52 -8.53
CA LYS A 521 21.81 31.42 -7.12
C LYS A 521 21.78 29.97 -6.61
N VAL A 522 21.71 28.99 -7.50
CA VAL A 522 21.67 27.57 -7.14
C VAL A 522 23.09 27.04 -6.93
N ALA A 523 23.40 26.65 -5.68
CA ALA A 523 24.72 26.13 -5.33
C ALA A 523 24.96 24.66 -5.78
N LYS A 524 23.90 23.92 -6.14
CA LYS A 524 23.98 22.49 -6.46
C LYS A 524 24.24 22.25 -7.95
N LYS A 525 25.35 21.57 -8.24
CA LYS A 525 25.73 21.07 -9.57
C LYS A 525 24.98 19.76 -9.91
N ALA A 526 23.65 19.79 -9.96
CA ALA A 526 22.93 18.65 -10.50
C ALA A 526 23.31 18.49 -11.98
N ALA A 527 23.68 17.26 -12.36
CA ALA A 527 24.19 16.95 -13.69
C ALA A 527 23.08 16.73 -14.73
N SER A 528 21.90 16.31 -14.29
CA SER A 528 20.69 16.18 -15.11
C SER A 528 19.46 16.66 -14.36
N GLY A 529 18.53 17.30 -15.07
CA GLY A 529 17.26 17.77 -14.55
C GLY A 529 17.31 19.16 -13.91
N GLY A 530 16.15 19.63 -13.46
CA GLY A 530 16.01 20.93 -12.81
C GLY A 530 16.16 22.10 -13.80
N LEU A 531 16.84 23.16 -13.36
CA LEU A 531 17.05 24.38 -14.17
C LEU A 531 17.92 24.14 -15.41
N GLY A 532 18.80 23.13 -15.38
CA GLY A 532 19.61 22.75 -16.55
C GLY A 532 18.76 22.27 -17.72
N GLN A 533 17.68 21.54 -17.43
CA GLN A 533 16.72 21.09 -18.44
C GLN A 533 15.92 22.28 -19.03
N ALA A 534 15.54 23.25 -18.19
CA ALA A 534 14.88 24.46 -18.68
C ALA A 534 15.81 25.31 -19.55
N ALA A 535 17.09 25.42 -19.19
CA ALA A 535 18.10 26.12 -19.99
C ALA A 535 18.34 25.42 -21.33
N ALA A 536 18.42 24.09 -21.32
CA ALA A 536 18.50 23.25 -22.51
C ALA A 536 17.29 23.46 -23.44
N ALA A 537 16.07 23.46 -22.90
CA ALA A 537 14.85 23.70 -23.66
C ALA A 537 14.81 25.12 -24.27
N LEU A 538 15.24 26.13 -23.52
CA LEU A 538 15.30 27.52 -24.01
C LEU A 538 16.27 27.64 -25.19
N VAL A 539 17.47 27.05 -25.10
CA VAL A 539 18.46 27.06 -26.18
C VAL A 539 17.99 26.28 -27.39
N GLY A 540 17.33 25.13 -27.21
CA GLY A 540 16.72 24.37 -28.29
C GLY A 540 15.66 25.19 -29.04
N LYS A 541 14.75 25.82 -28.30
CA LYS A 541 13.71 26.68 -28.88
C LYS A 541 14.29 27.90 -29.61
N ALA A 542 15.36 28.50 -29.08
CA ALA A 542 16.08 29.58 -29.75
C ALA A 542 16.72 29.11 -31.06
N ARG A 543 17.30 27.89 -31.07
CA ARG A 543 17.92 27.30 -32.26
C ARG A 543 16.92 27.09 -33.40
N ASP A 544 15.74 26.60 -33.06
CA ASP A 544 14.69 26.26 -34.04
C ASP A 544 14.05 27.52 -34.64
N ALA A 545 13.84 28.56 -33.82
CA ALA A 545 13.11 29.76 -34.24
C ALA A 545 14.00 30.95 -34.69
N LEU A 546 15.17 31.14 -34.08
CA LEU A 546 16.06 32.31 -34.32
C LEU A 546 17.37 31.95 -35.03
N GLY A 547 17.66 30.67 -35.22
CA GLY A 547 18.84 30.18 -35.93
C GLY A 547 20.10 29.96 -35.05
N LEU A 548 21.21 29.63 -35.71
CA LEU A 548 22.45 29.20 -35.05
C LEU A 548 23.09 30.28 -34.19
N ASP A 549 23.20 31.51 -34.70
CA ASP A 549 23.99 32.55 -34.02
C ASP A 549 23.28 33.08 -32.77
N ALA A 550 21.95 33.12 -32.78
CA ALA A 550 21.14 33.43 -31.60
C ALA A 550 21.30 32.35 -30.52
N ALA A 551 21.24 31.07 -30.91
CA ALA A 551 21.48 29.96 -29.98
C ALA A 551 22.88 30.02 -29.35
N ARG A 552 23.90 30.38 -30.14
CA ARG A 552 25.28 30.59 -29.67
C ARG A 552 25.44 31.69 -28.64
N ALA A 553 24.85 32.84 -28.91
CA ALA A 553 24.86 33.95 -27.96
C ALA A 553 24.16 33.56 -26.64
N LEU A 554 23.07 32.80 -26.72
CA LEU A 554 22.28 32.40 -25.56
C LEU A 554 22.96 31.33 -24.71
N TYR A 555 23.41 30.21 -25.30
CA TYR A 555 24.12 29.19 -24.52
C TYR A 555 25.45 29.71 -23.98
N GLY A 556 26.15 30.59 -24.71
CA GLY A 556 27.40 31.19 -24.24
C GLY A 556 27.21 32.00 -22.95
N LYS A 557 26.11 32.76 -22.86
CA LYS A 557 25.74 33.49 -21.63
C LYS A 557 25.38 32.55 -20.48
N LEU A 558 24.62 31.49 -20.75
CA LEU A 558 24.16 30.55 -19.72
C LEU A 558 25.30 29.64 -19.20
N LEU A 559 26.24 29.26 -20.07
CA LEU A 559 27.42 28.47 -19.69
C LEU A 559 28.46 29.27 -18.88
N ALA A 560 28.41 30.61 -18.92
CA ALA A 560 29.27 31.46 -18.10
C ALA A 560 28.89 31.43 -16.61
N VAL A 561 27.72 30.88 -16.27
CA VAL A 561 27.21 30.78 -14.89
C VAL A 561 27.83 29.57 -14.17
N PRO A 562 28.13 29.63 -12.85
CA PRO A 562 28.88 28.59 -12.13
C PRO A 562 28.27 27.17 -12.11
N ALA A 563 26.98 27.02 -12.46
CA ALA A 563 26.27 25.73 -12.49
C ALA A 563 25.20 25.70 -13.61
N PRO A 564 25.59 25.52 -14.88
CA PRO A 564 24.67 25.59 -16.01
C PRO A 564 23.73 24.38 -16.17
N GLY A 565 24.02 23.28 -15.47
CA GLY A 565 23.40 21.96 -15.66
C GLY A 565 24.05 21.18 -16.81
N GLY A 566 24.18 19.86 -16.68
CA GLY A 566 24.77 19.02 -17.73
C GLY A 566 23.92 18.95 -19.01
N ASP A 567 22.59 19.07 -18.88
CA ASP A 567 21.67 19.08 -20.03
C ASP A 567 21.89 20.27 -20.98
N LEU A 568 22.30 21.42 -20.45
CA LEU A 568 22.65 22.58 -21.27
C LEU A 568 23.91 22.31 -22.12
N TYR A 569 24.92 21.66 -21.55
CA TYR A 569 26.09 21.21 -22.31
C TYR A 569 25.69 20.20 -23.39
N ARG A 570 24.80 19.24 -23.09
CA ARG A 570 24.29 18.27 -24.08
C ARG A 570 23.58 18.96 -25.25
N VAL A 571 22.76 19.97 -25.01
CA VAL A 571 22.11 20.75 -26.09
C VAL A 571 23.14 21.58 -26.88
N ALA A 572 24.05 22.27 -26.21
CA ALA A 572 25.09 23.06 -26.88
C ALA A 572 25.99 22.18 -27.77
N LEU A 573 26.39 21.01 -27.27
CA LEU A 573 27.16 20.01 -28.02
C LEU A 573 26.38 19.53 -29.24
N ARG A 574 25.11 19.14 -29.09
CA ARG A 574 24.26 18.73 -30.24
C ARG A 574 24.16 19.82 -31.30
N ILE A 575 24.04 21.08 -30.91
CA ILE A 575 23.96 22.21 -31.85
C ILE A 575 25.27 22.39 -32.62
N GLU A 576 26.41 22.33 -31.93
CA GLU A 576 27.71 22.52 -32.57
C GLU A 576 28.18 21.29 -33.37
N GLU A 577 27.84 20.07 -32.93
CA GLU A 577 28.07 18.82 -33.69
C GLU A 577 27.28 18.80 -34.99
N ALA A 578 26.01 19.21 -34.95
CA ALA A 578 25.19 19.37 -36.14
C ALA A 578 25.75 20.45 -37.07
N ALA A 579 26.25 21.57 -36.52
CA ALA A 579 26.92 22.62 -37.31
C ALA A 579 28.27 22.17 -37.88
N ALA A 580 28.93 21.19 -37.27
CA ALA A 580 30.16 20.58 -37.77
C ALA A 580 29.87 19.53 -38.85
N GLY A 581 28.63 19.07 -39.01
CA GLY A 581 28.25 18.06 -40.00
C GLY A 581 28.41 16.63 -39.52
N MET A 582 28.43 16.40 -38.20
CA MET A 582 28.37 15.06 -37.62
C MET A 582 26.90 14.57 -37.60
N PRO A 583 26.59 13.34 -38.03
CA PRO A 583 25.24 12.79 -37.90
C PRO A 583 24.84 12.68 -36.43
N PRO A 584 23.57 12.95 -36.07
CA PRO A 584 23.11 12.81 -34.70
C PRO A 584 23.31 11.36 -34.24
N ALA A 585 23.86 11.17 -33.04
CA ALA A 585 23.88 9.87 -32.39
C ALA A 585 22.42 9.42 -32.21
N SER A 586 21.97 8.46 -33.01
CA SER A 586 20.58 8.00 -32.99
C SER A 586 20.19 7.53 -31.59
N SER A 587 19.05 8.04 -31.12
CA SER A 587 18.31 7.48 -30.00
C SER A 587 17.91 6.04 -30.36
N SER A 588 18.32 5.09 -29.51
CA SER A 588 17.68 3.78 -29.28
C SER A 588 17.02 3.11 -30.49
N GLY A 589 17.71 2.14 -31.11
CA GLY A 589 17.06 1.19 -32.01
C GLY A 589 18.02 0.45 -32.93
N SER A 590 18.36 -0.78 -32.55
CA SER A 590 18.67 -1.90 -33.45
C SER A 590 19.74 -1.68 -34.54
N GLY A 591 20.95 -2.17 -34.26
CA GLY A 591 21.62 -3.12 -35.15
C GLY A 591 21.97 -2.65 -36.56
N ALA A 592 22.98 -1.78 -36.67
CA ALA A 592 24.01 -1.88 -37.70
C ALA A 592 25.13 -0.91 -37.33
N ALA A 593 26.35 -1.43 -37.19
CA ALA A 593 27.56 -0.62 -37.12
C ALA A 593 27.69 0.15 -38.45
N ALA A 594 27.11 1.35 -38.50
CA ALA A 594 27.36 2.29 -39.58
C ALA A 594 28.81 2.77 -39.41
N VAL A 595 29.70 2.15 -40.19
CA VAL A 595 31.07 2.59 -40.44
C VAL A 595 31.07 4.11 -40.58
N VAL A 596 31.74 4.79 -39.65
CA VAL A 596 31.94 6.23 -39.68
C VAL A 596 32.63 6.58 -41.01
N PRO A 597 31.99 7.30 -41.95
CA PRO A 597 32.69 7.75 -43.14
C PRO A 597 33.68 8.81 -42.68
N ALA A 598 34.96 8.47 -42.75
CA ALA A 598 36.01 9.44 -42.62
C ALA A 598 35.92 10.45 -43.78
N VAL A 599 36.21 11.72 -43.46
CA VAL A 599 36.45 12.83 -44.39
C VAL A 599 35.18 13.55 -44.89
N VAL A 600 34.62 14.37 -44.01
CA VAL A 600 34.18 15.72 -44.40
C VAL A 600 35.09 16.69 -43.65
N ALA A 601 35.72 17.63 -44.35
CA ALA A 601 36.58 18.64 -43.75
C ALA A 601 35.75 19.51 -42.79
N LEU A 602 35.74 19.13 -41.52
CA LEU A 602 35.03 19.82 -40.44
C LEU A 602 35.45 21.31 -40.44
N PRO A 603 34.49 22.26 -40.40
CA PRO A 603 34.83 23.66 -40.24
C PRO A 603 35.69 23.85 -38.98
N LYS A 604 36.96 24.26 -39.17
CA LYS A 604 37.97 24.33 -38.09
C LYS A 604 37.47 25.10 -36.86
N ALA A 605 36.65 26.13 -37.07
CA ALA A 605 36.09 26.94 -36.00
C ALA A 605 35.00 26.20 -35.18
N ALA A 606 34.14 25.40 -35.83
CA ALA A 606 33.13 24.60 -35.16
C ALA A 606 33.78 23.44 -34.40
N ALA A 607 34.76 22.78 -35.02
CA ALA A 607 35.48 21.67 -34.39
C ALA A 607 36.25 22.12 -33.13
N LYS A 608 36.82 23.32 -33.14
CA LYS A 608 37.45 23.91 -31.96
C LYS A 608 36.43 24.14 -30.84
N ARG A 609 35.28 24.74 -31.14
CA ARG A 609 34.22 24.98 -30.16
C ARG A 609 33.67 23.70 -29.53
N VAL A 610 33.44 22.66 -30.32
CA VAL A 610 32.99 21.34 -29.79
C VAL A 610 34.01 20.79 -28.80
N THR A 611 35.31 20.90 -29.13
CA THR A 611 36.39 20.46 -28.23
C THR A 611 36.44 21.28 -26.94
N ASP A 612 36.33 22.61 -27.05
CA ASP A 612 36.31 23.52 -25.89
C ASP A 612 35.08 23.26 -25.00
N LEU A 613 33.92 22.96 -25.60
CA LEU A 613 32.69 22.59 -24.89
C LEU A 613 32.80 21.24 -24.17
N TYR A 614 33.39 20.22 -24.80
CA TYR A 614 33.63 18.94 -24.15
C TYR A 614 34.59 19.06 -22.97
N GLU A 615 35.69 19.82 -23.12
CA GLU A 615 36.63 20.09 -22.02
C GLU A 615 35.95 20.83 -20.85
N ALA A 616 35.10 21.82 -21.15
CA ALA A 616 34.33 22.54 -20.14
C ALA A 616 33.28 21.64 -19.45
N ALA A 617 32.56 20.81 -20.21
CA ALA A 617 31.54 19.89 -19.69
C ALA A 617 32.15 18.84 -18.77
N VAL A 618 33.27 18.25 -19.19
CA VAL A 618 34.04 17.28 -18.41
C VAL A 618 34.60 17.91 -17.14
N ALA A 619 35.14 19.13 -17.20
CA ALA A 619 35.65 19.83 -16.02
C ALA A 619 34.53 20.10 -14.99
N ALA A 620 33.29 20.31 -15.44
CA ALA A 620 32.15 20.59 -14.58
C ALA A 620 31.44 19.33 -14.04
N TYR A 621 31.24 18.31 -14.87
CA TYR A 621 30.37 17.13 -14.60
C TYR A 621 31.04 15.78 -14.83
N GLY A 622 32.33 15.74 -15.18
CA GLY A 622 33.06 14.51 -15.49
C GLY A 622 33.21 13.53 -14.33
N ARG A 623 32.85 13.90 -13.10
CA ARG A 623 32.84 12.99 -11.94
C ARG A 623 31.58 12.13 -11.86
N SER A 624 30.44 12.63 -12.36
CA SER A 624 29.13 11.99 -12.23
C SER A 624 28.60 11.40 -13.54
N GLU A 625 28.95 12.00 -14.68
CA GLU A 625 28.34 11.69 -15.98
C GLU A 625 29.32 10.98 -16.92
N ALA A 626 29.13 9.67 -17.10
CA ALA A 626 29.95 8.84 -17.99
C ALA A 626 29.63 9.07 -19.48
N ASP A 627 28.42 9.52 -19.82
CA ASP A 627 27.96 9.79 -21.18
C ASP A 627 28.76 10.92 -21.86
N LEU A 628 29.09 11.98 -21.11
CA LEU A 628 29.90 13.11 -21.60
C LEU A 628 31.30 12.66 -22.04
N TRP A 629 31.92 11.73 -21.30
CA TRP A 629 33.21 11.16 -21.65
C TRP A 629 33.16 10.28 -22.89
N ILE A 630 32.08 9.50 -23.05
CA ILE A 630 31.86 8.67 -24.23
C ILE A 630 31.65 9.55 -25.46
N GLY A 631 30.85 10.62 -25.35
CA GLY A 631 30.68 11.62 -26.40
C GLY A 631 32.01 12.27 -26.78
N TYR A 632 32.81 12.67 -25.79
CA TYR A 632 34.12 13.28 -26.06
C TYR A 632 35.06 12.31 -26.80
N ALA A 633 35.09 11.05 -26.38
CA ALA A 633 35.92 10.04 -27.02
C ALA A 633 35.47 9.76 -28.47
N ARG A 634 34.16 9.69 -28.74
CA ARG A 634 33.62 9.57 -30.12
C ARG A 634 34.02 10.75 -30.99
N TRP A 635 33.95 11.97 -30.46
CA TRP A 635 34.37 13.18 -31.16
C TRP A 635 35.86 13.15 -31.53
N VAL A 636 36.73 12.75 -30.60
CA VAL A 636 38.19 12.66 -30.82
C VAL A 636 38.54 11.61 -31.90
N VAL A 637 37.84 10.47 -31.89
CA VAL A 637 38.00 9.42 -32.92
C VAL A 637 37.52 9.91 -34.28
N ALA A 638 36.37 10.58 -34.35
CA ALA A 638 35.85 11.18 -35.59
C ALA A 638 36.81 12.25 -36.16
N GLY A 639 37.54 12.95 -35.29
CA GLY A 639 38.61 13.87 -35.67
C GLY A 639 39.95 13.21 -36.07
N GLY A 640 40.01 11.87 -36.16
CA GLY A 640 41.19 11.11 -36.57
C GLY A 640 42.28 10.99 -35.51
N LYS A 641 41.98 11.25 -34.23
CA LYS A 641 42.93 11.16 -33.12
C LYS A 641 42.59 9.97 -32.21
N GLY A 642 43.59 9.38 -31.56
CA GLY A 642 43.37 8.30 -30.59
C GLY A 642 42.72 8.79 -29.30
N ALA A 643 41.61 8.17 -28.88
CA ALA A 643 40.86 8.52 -27.66
C ALA A 643 41.48 7.98 -26.36
N GLY A 644 42.64 7.32 -26.41
CA GLY A 644 43.28 6.72 -25.23
C GLY A 644 43.55 7.71 -24.09
N LYS A 645 43.91 8.97 -24.40
CA LYS A 645 44.10 10.01 -23.37
C LYS A 645 42.79 10.37 -22.66
N VAL A 646 41.67 10.39 -23.37
CA VAL A 646 40.34 10.66 -22.80
C VAL A 646 39.89 9.50 -21.93
N TYR A 647 40.12 8.26 -22.37
CA TYR A 647 39.83 7.04 -21.60
C TYR A 647 40.54 7.01 -20.23
N TRP A 648 41.85 7.28 -20.21
CA TRP A 648 42.64 7.31 -18.97
C TRP A 648 42.23 8.45 -18.03
N ARG A 649 41.79 9.58 -18.59
CA ARG A 649 41.31 10.71 -17.79
C ARG A 649 39.93 10.42 -17.19
N ALA A 650 39.02 9.87 -17.98
CA ALA A 650 37.68 9.48 -17.54
C ALA A 650 37.72 8.45 -16.40
N THR A 651 38.53 7.40 -16.55
CA THR A 651 38.70 6.35 -15.51
C THR A 651 39.29 6.88 -14.20
N LYS A 652 40.01 8.01 -14.23
CA LYS A 652 40.57 8.66 -13.04
C LYS A 652 39.61 9.65 -12.39
N GLU A 653 38.77 10.32 -13.18
CA GLU A 653 37.87 11.39 -12.70
C GLU A 653 36.47 10.88 -12.33
N LEU A 654 35.97 9.79 -12.94
CA LEU A 654 34.66 9.22 -12.65
C LEU A 654 34.61 8.53 -11.27
N ALA A 655 33.50 8.73 -10.55
CA ALA A 655 33.24 8.03 -9.29
C ALA A 655 32.98 6.53 -9.50
N GLU A 656 32.33 6.16 -10.61
CA GLU A 656 32.01 4.77 -10.99
C GLU A 656 32.57 4.45 -12.39
N PRO A 657 33.80 3.90 -12.48
CA PRO A 657 34.46 3.66 -13.76
C PRO A 657 33.92 2.42 -14.51
N ASP A 658 33.33 1.45 -13.83
CA ASP A 658 32.99 0.15 -14.41
C ASP A 658 31.91 0.24 -15.51
N GLY A 659 30.87 1.06 -15.29
CA GLY A 659 29.83 1.32 -16.28
C GLY A 659 30.36 2.07 -17.51
N PHE A 660 31.31 2.98 -17.31
CA PHE A 660 31.98 3.70 -18.39
C PHE A 660 32.83 2.76 -19.26
N VAL A 661 33.59 1.84 -18.67
CA VAL A 661 34.48 0.94 -19.44
C VAL A 661 33.67 0.02 -20.37
N ALA A 662 32.53 -0.49 -19.92
CA ALA A 662 31.64 -1.30 -20.76
C ALA A 662 31.08 -0.49 -21.94
N ALA A 663 30.52 0.69 -21.65
CA ALA A 663 29.93 1.56 -22.66
C ALA A 663 30.97 2.16 -23.63
N TYR A 664 32.20 2.43 -23.17
CA TYR A 664 33.32 2.87 -24.02
C TYR A 664 33.73 1.78 -25.03
N ARG A 665 33.80 0.52 -24.59
CA ARG A 665 34.14 -0.62 -25.46
C ARG A 665 33.08 -0.83 -26.54
N GLU A 666 31.80 -0.70 -26.18
CA GLU A 666 30.68 -0.80 -27.14
C GLU A 666 30.67 0.38 -28.13
N ALA A 667 30.95 1.60 -27.64
CA ALA A 667 30.85 2.82 -28.43
C ALA A 667 32.00 3.05 -29.44
N ILE A 668 33.21 2.57 -29.14
CA ILE A 668 34.42 2.89 -29.92
C ILE A 668 35.04 1.65 -30.57
N GLY A 669 34.68 0.45 -30.12
CA GLY A 669 35.28 -0.81 -30.58
C GLY A 669 36.71 -0.96 -30.05
N GLN A 670 37.15 -2.20 -29.83
CA GLN A 670 38.53 -2.48 -29.44
C GLN A 670 39.48 -2.02 -30.57
N GLN A 671 40.28 -0.97 -30.31
CA GLN A 671 41.57 -0.80 -30.98
C GLN A 671 42.65 -1.48 -30.14
#